data_AF-A0A1X1YHD8-F1
#
_entry.id   AF-A0A1X1YHD8-F1
#
_cell.length_a   1.000
_cell.length_b   1.000
_cell.length_c   1.000
_cell.angle_alpha   90.00
_cell.angle_beta   90.00
_cell.angle_gamma   90.00
#
_symmetry.space_group_name_H-M   'P 1'
#
loop_
_entity.id
_entity.type
_entity.pdbx_description
1 polymer ?
#
loop_
_entity_poly.entity_id
_entity_poly.type
_entity_poly.pdbx_seq_one_letter_code
_entity_poly.pdbx_strand_id
1 'polypeptide(L)'
;MSSPHDQSRDQPQQRYRFARLIAVVAGITGVLLCGLTPLLPVRQTTATIAWPQGVNADGHVTDVTAPLVSGAPRSLDITIPCSAIASLPEKGGLVLSTVPAGGVDATAHGLFVRANKTVVFAAYRDHVAAAASRDKIAGCSELHLWADTGGVGADFVGIPGASGSLPPENKPQIGGIFTELEIGPQPGLSARIDVDTRFITAPTTLKAGVMALGVLAVLASILALAVLDGPRRRRARSKVHTVTRLADVGVLGTLALWHVIGAISSDDGYNLTMARNVAHAGYVANYYRFFGASEAPFDWYPSLLGQLSTVSTAGVWMRLPATLAGMACWLIISRRILPRLGRLSGNRVAVFTAAMMFAAAWLPFNNGLRPEPLIALGTLVVWMLVERTIATRRLVPTALAIVVAVFSVTLAPHGLIALAPLLTGSRAIEAVIRKRRAVDGLAAPLTVLAAAASVLAVVVCRSQTLAAVAESARIKYVVGPTIAWYQEFLRYYFLTVEENVDASLTRRFAVLVLLFCMFAMLVVLLRRGRIAGVASGPAWRLIGSTAVGLLLLTFTPTKWAVQFGAFAGLGGALAALTAFTFARVGLHSRRNMTLYVTALLFLVAVATSGVNGWFYVGGYGVPWFDIPPVIASRPVTSMFLALSIATGLLAGWQHFRLDYAGHTEVAPTRRNRILASTPLLVLATLMVLLMVGSMAKAAAGRYPAYTTARANVDALKSGLSSCAMADDVLAEPDTNAGLLQPVPGQSYGELGPLGGSDPYGFDPNAVDDDLTSLAVIAKPGVPNADASPNKPSANQSDAAGTAGGTIPDDAPDGVNGSRVALPFGLDPSVTPVLGSYKEQVAAHATSVWYQLPERSADRAPIVVVTAAGAIWSHGEDGKLDYGQPLKLEFGTTADKDADGTVKSQGQVEPIDIGPQNSWRNLRFPLAWAPPGTDVVRIVANDPNLSTEQWIAFTPPRVPVVKTISELMGSQTPVLMDIAVAANFPCQRPFTEHLGVAELPEYRIMPDHKQTAASSNLWQSAEDGGPFMITQAMLWTTTVPTYLRDDWYRDWGAVEAYHRLIPAKTAPDAVIDQGTMTVTGWSRPGPIRALP
;
A
#
# COMPACT_ATOMS: atom_id res chain seq x y z
N MET A 1 43.18 70.40 7.97
CA MET A 1 43.63 69.27 7.14
C MET A 1 43.61 68.01 7.99
N SER A 2 42.54 67.23 7.88
CA SER A 2 42.27 66.00 8.62
C SER A 2 42.65 64.79 7.75
N SER A 3 43.45 63.89 8.29
CA SER A 3 44.03 62.74 7.58
C SER A 3 42.96 61.66 7.27
N PRO A 4 42.87 61.07 6.05
CA PRO A 4 41.81 60.12 5.67
C PRO A 4 42.06 58.66 6.07
N HIS A 5 42.95 58.36 7.02
CA HIS A 5 43.43 56.98 7.22
C HIS A 5 42.75 56.15 8.33
N ASP A 6 41.81 56.69 9.11
CA ASP A 6 41.18 55.93 10.21
C ASP A 6 39.85 55.23 9.86
N GLN A 7 39.25 55.49 8.70
CA GLN A 7 37.94 54.91 8.34
C GLN A 7 37.96 53.43 7.94
N SER A 8 39.13 52.81 7.72
CA SER A 8 39.22 51.44 7.20
C SER A 8 39.20 50.34 8.27
N ARG A 9 39.53 50.65 9.54
CA ARG A 9 39.54 49.69 10.66
C ARG A 9 38.20 49.53 11.39
N ASP A 10 37.29 50.50 11.29
CA ASP A 10 35.98 50.45 11.93
C ASP A 10 34.92 49.66 11.14
N GLN A 11 35.04 49.62 9.81
CA GLN A 11 34.06 48.91 8.96
C GLN A 11 33.91 47.41 9.26
N PRO A 12 34.98 46.63 9.54
CA PRO A 12 34.85 45.20 9.87
C PRO A 12 34.17 44.94 11.22
N GLN A 13 34.44 45.76 12.24
CA GLN A 13 33.80 45.64 13.55
C GLN A 13 32.33 46.05 13.51
N GLN A 14 31.99 47.11 12.77
CA GLN A 14 30.61 47.55 12.60
C GLN A 14 29.77 46.51 11.83
N ARG A 15 30.32 45.95 10.73
CA ARG A 15 29.69 44.84 9.98
C ARG A 15 29.43 43.62 10.86
N TYR A 16 30.36 43.29 11.74
CA TYR A 16 30.22 42.15 12.65
C TYR A 16 29.15 42.38 13.73
N ARG A 17 29.12 43.56 14.35
CA ARG A 17 28.06 43.96 15.31
C ARG A 17 26.68 43.94 14.65
N PHE A 18 26.58 44.44 13.42
CA PHE A 18 25.33 44.45 12.65
C PHE A 18 24.86 43.04 12.29
N ALA A 19 25.76 42.16 11.81
CA ALA A 19 25.43 40.76 11.55
C ALA A 19 24.98 40.02 12.81
N ARG A 20 25.61 40.29 13.96
CA ARG A 20 25.20 39.72 15.25
C ARG A 20 23.79 40.17 15.65
N LEU A 21 23.48 41.45 15.48
CA LEU A 21 22.14 41.99 15.75
C LEU A 21 21.09 41.34 14.84
N ILE A 22 21.35 41.25 13.53
CA ILE A 22 20.43 40.60 12.57
C ILE A 22 20.20 39.13 12.95
N ALA A 23 21.25 38.38 13.27
CA ALA A 23 21.12 36.97 13.66
C ALA A 23 20.19 36.76 14.87
N VAL A 24 20.19 37.69 15.82
CA VAL A 24 19.30 37.68 16.99
C VAL A 24 17.89 38.13 16.61
N VAL A 25 17.75 39.32 16.04
CA VAL A 25 16.43 39.92 15.75
C VAL A 25 15.67 39.09 14.71
N ALA A 26 16.30 38.73 13.59
CA ALA A 26 15.67 37.89 12.58
C ALA A 26 15.44 36.46 13.09
N GLY A 27 16.33 35.94 13.95
CA GLY A 27 16.14 34.64 14.59
C GLY A 27 14.90 34.59 15.49
N ILE A 28 14.77 35.55 16.42
CA ILE A 28 13.59 35.66 17.31
C ILE A 28 12.32 35.89 16.48
N THR A 29 12.38 36.79 15.51
CA THR A 29 11.24 37.06 14.60
C THR A 29 10.83 35.79 13.85
N GLY A 30 11.79 35.02 13.32
CA GLY A 30 11.53 33.75 12.65
C GLY A 30 10.86 32.74 13.58
N VAL A 31 11.33 32.59 14.82
CA VAL A 31 10.72 31.70 15.81
C VAL A 31 9.27 32.10 16.09
N LEU A 32 9.01 33.38 16.36
CA LEU A 32 7.66 33.87 16.68
C LEU A 32 6.70 33.73 15.50
N LEU A 33 7.09 34.18 14.31
CA LEU A 33 6.24 34.14 13.12
C LEU A 33 5.95 32.70 12.67
N CYS A 34 6.97 31.84 12.63
CA CYS A 34 6.76 30.42 12.34
C CYS A 34 5.90 29.75 13.42
N GLY A 35 6.15 30.04 14.70
CA GLY A 35 5.39 29.47 15.83
C GLY A 35 3.92 29.88 15.86
N LEU A 36 3.57 31.08 15.37
CA LEU A 36 2.18 31.53 15.27
C LEU A 36 1.42 30.92 14.09
N THR A 37 2.12 30.42 13.07
CA THR A 37 1.52 29.89 11.82
C THR A 37 0.37 28.88 12.05
N PRO A 38 0.47 27.90 12.96
CA PRO A 38 -0.60 26.92 13.21
C PRO A 38 -1.90 27.51 13.78
N LEU A 39 -1.82 28.70 14.38
CA LEU A 39 -2.93 29.36 15.09
C LEU A 39 -3.65 30.41 14.25
N LEU A 40 -3.05 30.81 13.13
CA LEU A 40 -3.60 31.86 12.28
C LEU A 40 -4.87 31.42 11.54
N PRO A 41 -5.78 32.36 11.21
CA PRO A 41 -7.02 32.05 10.52
C PRO A 41 -6.81 31.42 9.14
N VAL A 42 -7.69 30.49 8.78
CA VAL A 42 -7.76 29.87 7.45
C VAL A 42 -9.14 30.08 6.85
N ARG A 43 -9.24 30.03 5.52
CA ARG A 43 -10.51 29.97 4.80
C ARG A 43 -10.86 28.49 4.63
N GLN A 44 -11.96 28.07 5.24
CA GLN A 44 -12.52 26.74 5.05
C GLN A 44 -13.65 26.82 4.02
N THR A 45 -13.61 25.94 3.02
CA THR A 45 -14.74 25.75 2.11
C THR A 45 -15.84 24.97 2.83
N THR A 46 -17.08 25.44 2.76
CA THR A 46 -18.25 24.74 3.32
C THR A 46 -19.04 24.07 2.20
N ALA A 47 -19.74 22.98 2.52
CA ALA A 47 -20.61 22.27 1.60
C ALA A 47 -21.90 21.89 2.33
N THR A 48 -23.04 22.25 1.74
CA THR A 48 -24.37 21.96 2.26
C THR A 48 -25.21 21.31 1.16
N ILE A 49 -25.98 20.30 1.54
CA ILE A 49 -26.93 19.62 0.65
C ILE A 49 -28.32 19.92 1.20
N ALA A 50 -29.15 20.60 0.40
CA ALA A 50 -30.56 20.83 0.70
C ALA A 50 -31.42 19.82 -0.08
N TRP A 51 -32.56 19.42 0.46
CA TRP A 51 -33.54 18.59 -0.25
C TRP A 51 -34.96 19.03 0.18
N PRO A 52 -35.97 19.03 -0.70
CA PRO A 52 -35.97 18.54 -2.10
C PRO A 52 -35.20 19.41 -3.11
N GLN A 53 -34.62 18.80 -4.15
CA GLN A 53 -33.87 19.50 -5.23
C GLN A 53 -34.52 19.39 -6.61
N GLY A 54 -35.40 18.41 -6.81
CA GLY A 54 -36.01 18.11 -8.09
C GLY A 54 -37.35 17.39 -7.93
N VAL A 55 -38.05 17.23 -9.05
CA VAL A 55 -39.29 16.46 -9.13
C VAL A 55 -39.19 15.42 -10.24
N ASN A 56 -39.82 14.27 -10.03
CA ASN A 56 -39.92 13.21 -11.02
C ASN A 56 -41.01 13.55 -12.07
N ALA A 57 -41.23 12.65 -13.03
CA ALA A 57 -42.20 12.86 -14.10
C ALA A 57 -43.64 13.06 -13.60
N ASP A 58 -43.97 12.49 -12.44
CA ASP A 58 -45.29 12.55 -11.81
C ASP A 58 -45.46 13.77 -10.87
N GLY A 59 -44.42 14.60 -10.75
CA GLY A 59 -44.41 15.79 -9.91
C GLY A 59 -44.06 15.54 -8.44
N HIS A 60 -43.62 14.32 -8.09
CA HIS A 60 -43.16 13.97 -6.74
C HIS A 60 -41.70 14.34 -6.52
N VAL A 61 -41.31 14.57 -5.28
CA VAL A 61 -39.90 14.82 -4.90
C VAL A 61 -39.00 13.65 -5.31
N THR A 62 -37.80 13.96 -5.81
CA THR A 62 -36.82 12.94 -6.21
C THR A 62 -35.88 12.59 -5.07
N ASP A 63 -35.43 11.33 -5.06
CA ASP A 63 -34.27 10.90 -4.26
C ASP A 63 -33.00 11.62 -4.71
N VAL A 64 -31.98 11.64 -3.85
CA VAL A 64 -30.66 12.17 -4.19
C VAL A 64 -29.53 11.30 -3.62
N THR A 65 -28.45 11.16 -4.38
CA THR A 65 -27.26 10.40 -4.01
C THR A 65 -26.13 11.35 -3.59
N ALA A 66 -25.58 11.19 -2.38
CA ALA A 66 -24.48 12.00 -1.86
C ALA A 66 -23.66 11.24 -0.81
N PRO A 67 -22.84 10.25 -1.22
CA PRO A 67 -22.08 9.42 -0.29
C PRO A 67 -20.95 10.23 0.37
N LEU A 68 -21.06 10.43 1.68
CA LEU A 68 -20.07 11.21 2.42
C LEU A 68 -18.82 10.40 2.75
N VAL A 69 -17.65 10.93 2.44
CA VAL A 69 -16.34 10.30 2.70
C VAL A 69 -16.08 10.15 4.21
N SER A 70 -16.61 11.05 5.03
CA SER A 70 -16.50 11.00 6.49
C SER A 70 -17.56 10.14 7.16
N GLY A 71 -18.48 9.55 6.38
CA GLY A 71 -19.61 8.74 6.86
C GLY A 71 -20.72 9.60 7.44
N ALA A 72 -20.49 10.18 8.62
CA ALA A 72 -21.45 11.03 9.31
C ALA A 72 -21.30 12.51 8.88
N PRO A 73 -22.41 13.28 8.77
CA PRO A 73 -22.35 14.69 8.43
C PRO A 73 -21.88 15.50 9.62
N ARG A 74 -21.61 16.79 9.45
CA ARG A 74 -21.38 17.69 10.59
C ARG A 74 -22.68 17.94 11.35
N SER A 75 -23.73 18.32 10.63
CA SER A 75 -25.10 18.54 11.11
C SER A 75 -26.09 17.97 10.11
N LEU A 76 -27.17 17.42 10.63
CA LEU A 76 -28.35 16.95 9.90
C LEU A 76 -29.58 17.58 10.54
N ASP A 77 -30.43 18.18 9.73
CA ASP A 77 -31.70 18.78 10.14
C ASP A 77 -32.77 18.41 9.10
N ILE A 78 -33.78 17.63 9.49
CA ILE A 78 -34.84 17.16 8.60
C ILE A 78 -36.19 17.47 9.24
N THR A 79 -37.09 18.04 8.45
CA THR A 79 -38.48 18.29 8.81
C THR A 79 -39.38 17.63 7.77
N ILE A 80 -40.31 16.81 8.23
CA ILE A 80 -41.27 16.09 7.38
C ILE A 80 -42.68 16.42 7.87
N PRO A 81 -43.57 16.99 7.05
CA PRO A 81 -44.95 17.26 7.45
C PRO A 81 -45.66 15.95 7.78
N CYS A 82 -46.38 15.89 8.89
CA CYS A 82 -47.11 14.67 9.26
C CYS A 82 -48.25 14.34 8.28
N SER A 83 -48.73 15.33 7.50
CA SER A 83 -49.62 15.12 6.36
C SER A 83 -49.00 14.27 5.23
N ALA A 84 -47.69 14.39 5.01
CA ALA A 84 -46.95 13.56 4.06
C ALA A 84 -46.87 12.11 4.53
N ILE A 85 -46.63 11.90 5.84
CA ILE A 85 -46.56 10.56 6.43
C ILE A 85 -47.95 9.89 6.36
N ALA A 86 -49.02 10.67 6.52
CA ALA A 86 -50.39 10.19 6.45
C ALA A 86 -50.82 9.74 5.04
N SER A 87 -50.13 10.16 3.97
CA SER A 87 -50.47 9.75 2.59
C SER A 87 -49.96 8.36 2.22
N LEU A 88 -49.13 7.72 3.06
CA LEU A 88 -48.63 6.37 2.81
C LEU A 88 -49.76 5.32 2.81
N PRO A 89 -49.66 4.26 1.98
CA PRO A 89 -50.66 3.19 1.90
C PRO A 89 -50.79 2.43 3.22
N GLU A 90 -51.89 1.71 3.43
CA GLU A 90 -52.19 1.02 4.70
C GLU A 90 -51.06 0.08 5.16
N LYS A 91 -50.38 -0.60 4.22
CA LYS A 91 -49.22 -1.46 4.50
C LYS A 91 -48.03 -0.72 5.12
N GLY A 92 -47.97 0.61 4.99
CA GLY A 92 -46.85 1.44 5.41
C GLY A 92 -45.81 1.57 4.30
N GLY A 93 -44.59 1.96 4.67
CA GLY A 93 -43.49 2.18 3.74
C GLY A 93 -42.33 2.95 4.38
N LEU A 94 -41.32 3.23 3.56
CA LEU A 94 -40.18 4.05 3.91
C LEU A 94 -40.51 5.53 3.74
N VAL A 95 -40.67 6.25 4.85
CA VAL A 95 -40.89 7.71 4.82
C VAL A 95 -39.63 8.41 4.33
N LEU A 96 -38.49 8.08 4.93
CA LEU A 96 -37.19 8.63 4.57
C LEU A 96 -36.07 7.72 5.07
N SER A 97 -35.01 7.58 4.29
CA SER A 97 -33.75 6.98 4.70
C SER A 97 -32.54 7.80 4.25
N THR A 98 -31.44 7.70 4.98
CA THR A 98 -30.15 8.29 4.57
C THR A 98 -29.23 7.32 3.82
N VAL A 99 -29.59 6.04 3.74
CA VAL A 99 -28.91 4.99 2.96
C VAL A 99 -29.96 4.06 2.32
N PRO A 100 -29.68 3.43 1.16
CA PRO A 100 -30.62 2.49 0.54
C PRO A 100 -30.99 1.33 1.47
N ALA A 101 -32.26 0.94 1.52
CA ALA A 101 -32.73 -0.14 2.40
C ALA A 101 -32.17 -1.53 2.05
N GLY A 102 -31.74 -1.74 0.79
CA GLY A 102 -31.10 -2.96 0.32
C GLY A 102 -29.58 -2.99 0.47
N GLY A 103 -28.96 -1.99 1.10
CA GLY A 103 -27.52 -1.98 1.37
C GLY A 103 -27.13 -2.99 2.46
N VAL A 104 -25.87 -3.42 2.47
CA VAL A 104 -25.33 -4.31 3.51
C VAL A 104 -25.42 -3.61 4.86
N ASP A 105 -26.05 -4.26 5.84
CA ASP A 105 -26.24 -3.76 7.21
C ASP A 105 -26.79 -2.32 7.29
N ALA A 106 -27.66 -1.95 6.34
CA ALA A 106 -28.09 -0.57 6.15
C ALA A 106 -28.65 0.08 7.43
N THR A 107 -29.47 -0.64 8.20
CA THR A 107 -30.11 -0.12 9.43
C THR A 107 -29.12 0.15 10.56
N ALA A 108 -27.99 -0.58 10.60
CA ALA A 108 -26.93 -0.42 11.58
C ALA A 108 -26.12 0.88 11.38
N HIS A 109 -26.21 1.49 10.20
CA HIS A 109 -25.41 2.66 9.84
C HIS A 109 -26.24 3.93 9.59
N GLY A 110 -27.42 3.81 8.97
CA GLY A 110 -28.23 4.94 8.53
C GLY A 110 -29.25 5.46 9.54
N LEU A 111 -30.03 6.45 9.09
CA LEU A 111 -31.29 6.88 9.68
C LEU A 111 -32.42 6.30 8.84
N PHE A 112 -33.40 5.67 9.49
CA PHE A 112 -34.61 5.15 8.87
C PHE A 112 -35.86 5.69 9.59
N VAL A 113 -36.74 6.30 8.82
CA VAL A 113 -38.10 6.63 9.25
C VAL A 113 -39.06 5.68 8.54
N ARG A 114 -39.63 4.74 9.30
CA ARG A 114 -40.52 3.70 8.77
C ARG A 114 -41.92 3.85 9.35
N ALA A 115 -42.91 3.76 8.47
CA ALA A 115 -44.30 3.59 8.84
C ALA A 115 -44.69 2.13 8.63
N ASN A 116 -45.20 1.46 9.66
CA ASN A 116 -45.86 0.17 9.52
C ASN A 116 -47.38 0.36 9.70
N LYS A 117 -48.15 -0.73 9.85
CA LYS A 117 -49.61 -0.64 10.02
C LYS A 117 -50.06 0.13 11.28
N THR A 118 -49.27 0.09 12.35
CA THR A 118 -49.67 0.59 13.67
C THR A 118 -48.81 1.72 14.21
N VAL A 119 -47.55 1.85 13.78
CA VAL A 119 -46.55 2.75 14.34
C VAL A 119 -45.72 3.38 13.24
N VAL A 120 -45.37 4.64 13.42
CA VAL A 120 -44.31 5.33 12.69
C VAL A 120 -43.16 5.56 13.66
N PHE A 121 -41.95 5.14 13.30
CA PHE A 121 -40.77 5.32 14.15
C PHE A 121 -39.58 5.85 13.35
N ALA A 122 -38.75 6.63 14.02
CA ALA A 122 -37.47 7.11 13.52
C ALA A 122 -36.35 6.39 14.29
N ALA A 123 -35.49 5.69 13.58
CA ALA A 123 -34.37 4.95 14.13
C ALA A 123 -33.04 5.40 13.51
N TYR A 124 -32.02 5.54 14.35
CA TYR A 124 -30.65 5.83 13.97
C TYR A 124 -29.78 4.66 14.40
N ARG A 125 -29.06 4.03 13.46
CA ARG A 125 -28.12 2.93 13.77
C ARG A 125 -28.73 1.84 14.67
N ASP A 126 -29.86 1.29 14.24
CA ASP A 126 -30.70 0.32 14.99
C ASP A 126 -31.30 0.81 16.33
N HIS A 127 -31.08 2.06 16.74
CA HIS A 127 -31.67 2.64 17.94
C HIS A 127 -32.88 3.53 17.60
N VAL A 128 -34.05 3.19 18.12
CA VAL A 128 -35.27 4.01 17.98
C VAL A 128 -35.12 5.30 18.79
N ALA A 129 -35.18 6.45 18.12
CA ALA A 129 -35.15 7.77 18.75
C ALA A 129 -36.54 8.23 19.18
N ALA A 130 -37.54 8.07 18.31
CA ALA A 130 -38.93 8.40 18.61
C ALA A 130 -39.89 7.46 17.87
N ALA A 131 -41.06 7.23 18.45
CA ALA A 131 -42.13 6.45 17.85
C ALA A 131 -43.49 7.07 18.17
N ALA A 132 -44.41 7.05 17.21
CA ALA A 132 -45.77 7.52 17.33
C ALA A 132 -46.75 6.48 16.77
N SER A 133 -47.91 6.35 17.41
CA SER A 133 -48.99 5.49 16.89
C SER A 133 -49.53 6.09 15.59
N ARG A 134 -49.72 5.25 14.56
CA ARG A 134 -50.04 5.72 13.21
C ARG A 134 -51.41 6.40 13.11
N ASP A 135 -52.37 5.94 13.90
CA ASP A 135 -53.69 6.57 14.07
C ASP A 135 -53.62 8.00 14.65
N LYS A 136 -52.55 8.32 15.38
CA LYS A 136 -52.32 9.64 15.98
C LYS A 136 -51.51 10.60 15.10
N ILE A 137 -50.99 10.15 13.97
CA ILE A 137 -50.16 10.98 13.06
C ILE A 137 -50.94 12.19 12.51
N ALA A 138 -52.26 12.06 12.34
CA ALA A 138 -53.09 13.20 11.92
C ALA A 138 -53.13 14.35 12.93
N GLY A 139 -52.78 14.11 14.21
CA GLY A 139 -52.67 15.13 15.25
C GLY A 139 -51.27 15.75 15.39
N CYS A 140 -50.30 15.29 14.60
CA CYS A 140 -48.94 15.83 14.55
C CYS A 140 -48.84 16.93 13.48
N SER A 141 -48.07 17.98 13.75
CA SER A 141 -47.74 19.00 12.73
C SER A 141 -46.59 18.53 11.83
N GLU A 142 -45.47 18.15 12.43
CA GLU A 142 -44.26 17.74 11.72
C GLU A 142 -43.45 16.73 12.54
N LEU A 143 -42.71 15.89 11.83
CA LEU A 143 -41.62 15.10 12.37
C LEU A 143 -40.32 15.89 12.18
N HIS A 144 -39.72 16.33 13.28
CA HIS A 144 -38.41 16.98 13.30
C HIS A 144 -37.33 15.98 13.71
N LEU A 145 -36.25 15.92 12.94
CA LEU A 145 -35.13 14.99 13.11
C LEU A 145 -33.84 15.79 13.08
N TRP A 146 -32.98 15.61 14.08
CA TRP A 146 -31.70 16.32 14.15
C TRP A 146 -30.55 15.38 14.50
N ALA A 147 -29.38 15.66 13.96
CA ALA A 147 -28.13 15.00 14.34
C ALA A 147 -26.96 15.97 14.20
N ASP A 148 -26.55 16.59 15.31
CA ASP A 148 -25.46 17.57 15.35
C ASP A 148 -24.45 17.26 16.48
N THR A 149 -23.63 18.23 16.86
CA THR A 149 -22.67 18.06 17.96
C THR A 149 -23.31 18.08 19.35
N GLY A 150 -24.52 18.63 19.48
CA GLY A 150 -25.29 18.71 20.73
C GLY A 150 -26.13 17.47 21.01
N GLY A 151 -26.47 16.68 19.98
CA GLY A 151 -27.11 15.38 20.15
C GLY A 151 -27.75 14.85 18.87
N VAL A 152 -28.31 13.66 18.97
CA VAL A 152 -29.14 13.03 17.92
C VAL A 152 -30.54 12.89 18.48
N GLY A 153 -31.59 13.11 17.70
CA GLY A 153 -32.95 12.94 18.20
C GLY A 153 -34.03 13.12 17.15
N ALA A 154 -35.26 12.85 17.60
CA ALA A 154 -36.47 12.92 16.81
C ALA A 154 -37.63 13.42 17.67
N ASP A 155 -38.52 14.23 17.10
CA ASP A 155 -39.73 14.75 17.76
C ASP A 155 -40.93 14.75 16.79
N PHE A 156 -41.99 14.04 17.16
CA PHE A 156 -43.30 14.16 16.51
C PHE A 156 -44.07 15.31 17.17
N VAL A 157 -43.89 16.51 16.63
CA VAL A 157 -44.42 17.75 17.21
C VAL A 157 -45.95 17.68 17.29
N GLY A 158 -46.48 17.83 18.51
CA GLY A 158 -47.92 17.75 18.80
C GLY A 158 -48.38 16.43 19.41
N ILE A 159 -47.53 15.39 19.46
CA ILE A 159 -47.85 14.10 20.09
C ILE A 159 -47.10 13.97 21.43
N PRO A 160 -47.78 14.05 22.59
CA PRO A 160 -47.14 13.90 23.88
C PRO A 160 -46.42 12.54 24.03
N GLY A 161 -45.16 12.58 24.44
CA GLY A 161 -44.34 11.38 24.66
C GLY A 161 -43.77 10.73 23.39
N ALA A 162 -43.93 11.36 22.22
CA ALA A 162 -43.35 10.89 20.95
C ALA A 162 -42.10 11.70 20.56
N SER A 163 -41.24 11.99 21.52
CA SER A 163 -39.93 12.62 21.31
C SER A 163 -38.84 11.87 22.05
N GLY A 164 -37.62 11.92 21.54
CA GLY A 164 -36.49 11.28 22.20
C GLY A 164 -35.14 11.71 21.64
N SER A 165 -34.11 11.51 22.45
CA SER A 165 -32.73 11.86 22.16
C SER A 165 -31.81 10.67 22.37
N LEU A 166 -30.83 10.53 21.49
CA LEU A 166 -29.78 9.52 21.53
C LEU A 166 -28.41 10.19 21.73
N PRO A 167 -27.41 9.43 22.22
CA PRO A 167 -26.04 9.90 22.30
C PRO A 167 -25.45 10.33 20.94
N PRO A 168 -24.53 11.33 20.90
CA PRO A 168 -23.93 11.86 19.66
C PRO A 168 -23.21 10.85 18.75
N GLU A 169 -22.78 9.70 19.28
CA GLU A 169 -22.17 8.62 18.50
C GLU A 169 -23.15 7.91 17.55
N ASN A 170 -24.46 8.07 17.76
CA ASN A 170 -25.53 7.52 16.92
C ASN A 170 -25.82 8.37 15.68
N LYS A 171 -24.95 9.32 15.33
CA LYS A 171 -25.09 10.08 14.09
C LYS A 171 -25.14 9.13 12.88
N PRO A 172 -26.09 9.33 11.95
CA PRO A 172 -26.27 8.41 10.85
C PRO A 172 -25.18 8.61 9.80
N GLN A 173 -24.89 7.53 9.08
CA GLN A 173 -24.17 7.60 7.82
C GLN A 173 -25.08 8.19 6.73
N ILE A 174 -24.50 9.02 5.86
CA ILE A 174 -25.20 9.63 4.72
C ILE A 174 -24.65 9.06 3.41
N GLY A 175 -25.48 8.27 2.74
CA GLY A 175 -25.33 7.86 1.34
C GLY A 175 -26.14 8.74 0.37
N GLY A 176 -27.18 9.39 0.89
CA GLY A 176 -28.13 10.19 0.13
C GLY A 176 -29.38 10.50 0.95
N ILE A 177 -30.48 10.86 0.28
CA ILE A 177 -31.83 10.89 0.84
C ILE A 177 -32.72 10.07 -0.09
N PHE A 178 -33.37 9.06 0.48
CA PHE A 178 -34.21 8.09 -0.23
C PHE A 178 -35.60 8.05 0.41
N THR A 179 -36.66 8.11 -0.39
CA THR A 179 -38.04 8.17 0.10
C THR A 179 -39.01 7.41 -0.80
N GLU A 180 -40.03 6.79 -0.21
CA GLU A 180 -41.18 6.24 -0.93
C GLU A 180 -42.39 7.20 -0.88
N LEU A 181 -42.19 8.46 -0.47
CA LEU A 181 -43.25 9.45 -0.42
C LEU A 181 -43.63 9.95 -1.83
N GLU A 182 -44.86 9.70 -2.22
CA GLU A 182 -45.47 10.18 -3.46
C GLU A 182 -46.10 11.57 -3.26
N ILE A 183 -45.28 12.58 -2.98
CA ILE A 183 -45.73 13.97 -2.79
C ILE A 183 -44.86 14.97 -3.54
N GLY A 184 -45.45 16.08 -3.96
CA GLY A 184 -44.71 17.21 -4.51
C GLY A 184 -43.99 18.05 -3.43
N PRO A 185 -43.09 18.97 -3.84
CA PRO A 185 -42.44 19.89 -2.92
C PRO A 185 -43.49 20.77 -2.20
N GLN A 186 -43.45 20.82 -0.88
CA GLN A 186 -44.40 21.58 -0.06
C GLN A 186 -43.71 22.26 1.14
N PRO A 187 -44.26 23.37 1.67
CA PRO A 187 -43.75 23.99 2.88
C PRO A 187 -43.70 23.00 4.05
N GLY A 188 -42.59 23.00 4.79
CA GLY A 188 -42.36 22.09 5.92
C GLY A 188 -41.72 20.75 5.55
N LEU A 189 -41.59 20.41 4.26
CA LEU A 189 -40.74 19.31 3.80
C LEU A 189 -39.35 19.84 3.46
N SER A 190 -38.37 19.54 4.30
CA SER A 190 -36.99 19.96 4.07
C SER A 190 -35.99 19.05 4.75
N ALA A 191 -34.85 18.83 4.12
CA ALA A 191 -33.67 18.28 4.74
C ALA A 191 -32.46 19.15 4.42
N ARG A 192 -31.61 19.38 5.43
CA ARG A 192 -30.35 20.09 5.31
C ARG A 192 -29.24 19.25 5.92
N ILE A 193 -28.24 18.95 5.10
CA ILE A 193 -27.05 18.20 5.49
C ILE A 193 -25.85 19.11 5.33
N ASP A 194 -25.14 19.43 6.42
CA ASP A 194 -23.86 20.14 6.32
C ASP A 194 -22.73 19.11 6.32
N VAL A 195 -21.98 19.04 5.23
CA VAL A 195 -20.89 18.07 5.05
C VAL A 195 -19.66 18.49 5.86
N ASP A 196 -18.98 17.51 6.46
CA ASP A 196 -17.75 17.77 7.22
C ASP A 196 -16.55 18.01 6.29
N THR A 197 -16.34 19.27 5.97
CA THR A 197 -15.29 19.77 5.07
C THR A 197 -14.09 20.37 5.83
N ARG A 198 -13.88 19.99 7.10
CA ARG A 198 -12.89 20.63 8.01
C ARG A 198 -11.44 20.63 7.50
N PHE A 199 -11.08 19.69 6.64
CA PHE A 199 -9.73 19.59 6.08
C PHE A 199 -9.53 20.40 4.79
N ILE A 200 -10.61 20.89 4.18
CA ILE A 200 -10.59 21.68 2.94
C ILE A 200 -10.32 23.15 3.30
N THR A 201 -9.04 23.45 3.56
CA THR A 201 -8.62 24.77 4.05
C THR A 201 -7.54 25.40 3.18
N ALA A 202 -7.67 26.71 2.96
CA ALA A 202 -6.67 27.54 2.30
C ALA A 202 -6.12 28.61 3.28
N PRO A 203 -4.82 28.94 3.22
CA PRO A 203 -4.27 29.99 4.06
C PRO A 203 -4.88 31.36 3.72
N THR A 204 -5.26 32.14 4.73
CA THR A 204 -5.61 33.55 4.55
C THR A 204 -4.40 34.37 4.08
N THR A 205 -4.62 35.57 3.57
CA THR A 205 -3.54 36.52 3.23
C THR A 205 -2.63 36.81 4.42
N LEU A 206 -3.20 36.90 5.63
CA LEU A 206 -2.45 37.05 6.88
C LEU A 206 -1.56 35.83 7.14
N LYS A 207 -2.11 34.60 7.07
CA LYS A 207 -1.34 33.37 7.28
C LYS A 207 -0.22 33.24 6.24
N ALA A 208 -0.51 33.49 4.97
CA ALA A 208 0.47 33.46 3.89
C ALA A 208 1.59 34.49 4.10
N GLY A 209 1.25 35.73 4.47
CA GLY A 209 2.22 36.79 4.75
C GLY A 209 3.12 36.45 5.94
N VAL A 210 2.56 35.95 7.05
CA VAL A 210 3.32 35.53 8.23
C VAL A 210 4.26 34.35 7.92
N MET A 211 3.79 33.35 7.16
CA MET A 211 4.64 32.25 6.71
C MET A 211 5.82 32.74 5.87
N ALA A 212 5.56 33.59 4.88
CA ALA A 212 6.60 34.15 4.00
C ALA A 212 7.63 34.97 4.80
N LEU A 213 7.18 35.89 5.65
CA LEU A 213 8.04 36.70 6.51
C LEU A 213 8.82 35.84 7.51
N GLY A 214 8.20 34.82 8.09
CA GLY A 214 8.86 33.86 8.98
C GLY A 214 10.01 33.12 8.29
N VAL A 215 9.77 32.55 7.10
CA VAL A 215 10.81 31.86 6.32
C VAL A 215 11.92 32.83 5.90
N LEU A 216 11.58 34.05 5.45
CA LEU A 216 12.57 35.07 5.10
C LEU A 216 13.42 35.48 6.32
N ALA A 217 12.82 35.61 7.50
CA ALA A 217 13.53 35.91 8.74
C ALA A 217 14.50 34.76 9.13
N VAL A 218 14.07 33.50 8.98
CA VAL A 218 14.94 32.33 9.18
C VAL A 218 16.13 32.38 8.21
N LEU A 219 15.89 32.60 6.92
CA LEU A 219 16.95 32.71 5.91
C LEU A 219 17.92 33.86 6.22
N ALA A 220 17.40 35.05 6.56
CA ALA A 220 18.21 36.20 6.96
C ALA A 220 19.06 35.90 8.19
N SER A 221 18.51 35.18 9.18
CA SER A 221 19.24 34.78 10.38
C SER A 221 20.40 33.80 10.07
N ILE A 222 20.19 32.84 9.15
CA ILE A 222 21.23 31.91 8.70
C ILE A 222 22.31 32.63 7.90
N LEU A 223 21.93 33.57 7.03
CA LEU A 223 22.87 34.39 6.27
C LEU A 223 23.71 35.29 7.18
N ALA A 224 23.09 35.90 8.20
CA ALA A 224 23.79 36.65 9.22
C ALA A 224 24.78 35.77 10.02
N LEU A 225 24.37 34.55 10.38
CA LEU A 225 25.27 33.56 10.99
C LEU A 225 26.43 33.19 10.06
N ALA A 226 26.23 33.18 8.73
CA ALA A 226 27.29 32.93 7.76
C ALA A 226 28.34 34.04 7.72
N VAL A 227 27.92 35.29 7.94
CA VAL A 227 28.83 36.43 8.09
C VAL A 227 29.63 36.29 9.39
N LEU A 228 28.99 35.91 10.49
CA LEU A 228 29.66 35.64 11.78
C LEU A 228 30.66 34.48 11.71
N ASP A 229 30.36 33.43 10.92
CA ASP A 229 31.25 32.30 10.65
C ASP A 229 32.53 32.68 9.88
N GLY A 230 32.58 33.87 9.27
CA GLY A 230 33.72 34.42 8.57
C GLY A 230 34.06 33.79 7.20
N PRO A 231 35.00 34.41 6.45
CA PRO A 231 35.30 34.04 5.07
C PRO A 231 35.76 32.58 4.94
N ARG A 232 35.31 31.90 3.88
CA ARG A 232 35.70 30.50 3.58
C ARG A 232 37.21 30.43 3.33
N ARG A 233 37.94 29.65 4.12
CA ARG A 233 39.34 29.29 3.78
C ARG A 233 39.35 28.56 2.43
N ARG A 234 40.28 28.92 1.54
CA ARG A 234 40.48 28.25 0.25
C ARG A 234 40.65 26.74 0.49
N ARG A 235 39.83 25.96 -0.20
CA ARG A 235 39.74 24.52 -0.02
C ARG A 235 40.80 23.85 -0.88
N ALA A 236 41.59 22.93 -0.32
CA ALA A 236 42.31 21.97 -1.15
C ALA A 236 41.26 21.12 -1.91
N ARG A 237 41.33 21.08 -3.25
CA ARG A 237 40.51 20.16 -4.03
C ARG A 237 40.90 18.73 -3.64
N SER A 238 39.99 18.00 -2.99
CA SER A 238 40.16 16.57 -2.76
C SER A 238 40.17 15.87 -4.12
N LYS A 239 41.30 15.24 -4.47
CA LYS A 239 41.39 14.38 -5.64
C LYS A 239 40.55 13.12 -5.37
N VAL A 240 39.54 12.87 -6.19
CA VAL A 240 38.76 11.62 -6.16
C VAL A 240 39.61 10.50 -6.75
N HIS A 241 39.79 9.41 -6.00
CA HIS A 241 40.55 8.25 -6.46
C HIS A 241 39.84 7.54 -7.64
N THR A 242 40.61 6.98 -8.57
CA THR A 242 40.07 6.23 -9.73
C THR A 242 39.11 5.11 -9.31
N VAL A 243 39.42 4.43 -8.21
CA VAL A 243 38.62 3.32 -7.69
C VAL A 243 37.25 3.80 -7.21
N THR A 244 37.18 4.99 -6.61
CA THR A 244 35.91 5.62 -6.25
C THR A 244 35.07 5.95 -7.48
N ARG A 245 35.70 6.38 -8.59
CA ARG A 245 34.98 6.63 -9.84
C ARG A 245 34.41 5.34 -10.45
N LEU A 246 35.16 4.24 -10.39
CA LEU A 246 34.66 2.94 -10.84
C LEU A 246 33.48 2.46 -10.00
N ALA A 247 33.56 2.63 -8.68
CA ALA A 247 32.43 2.34 -7.78
C ALA A 247 31.24 3.27 -8.04
N ASP A 248 31.46 4.56 -8.34
CA ASP A 248 30.43 5.51 -8.76
C ASP A 248 29.69 4.98 -10.01
N VAL A 249 30.42 4.59 -11.06
CA VAL A 249 29.80 4.05 -12.28
C VAL A 249 29.00 2.78 -11.98
N GLY A 250 29.55 1.86 -11.19
CA GLY A 250 28.87 0.61 -10.82
C GLY A 250 27.56 0.85 -10.07
N VAL A 251 27.60 1.63 -8.98
CA VAL A 251 26.40 1.89 -8.16
C VAL A 251 25.36 2.69 -8.93
N LEU A 252 25.75 3.77 -9.62
CA LEU A 252 24.80 4.58 -10.39
C LEU A 252 24.18 3.77 -11.54
N GLY A 253 24.97 2.93 -12.21
CA GLY A 253 24.48 2.02 -13.24
C GLY A 253 23.52 0.97 -12.68
N THR A 254 23.83 0.35 -11.54
CA THR A 254 22.93 -0.59 -10.88
C THR A 254 21.62 0.07 -10.44
N LEU A 255 21.66 1.27 -9.87
CA LEU A 255 20.44 2.00 -9.50
C LEU A 255 19.60 2.38 -10.72
N ALA A 256 20.23 2.82 -11.80
CA ALA A 256 19.52 3.14 -13.05
C ALA A 256 18.88 1.90 -13.69
N LEU A 257 19.59 0.76 -13.69
CA LEU A 257 19.04 -0.51 -14.14
C LEU A 257 17.86 -0.95 -13.25
N TRP A 258 18.03 -0.88 -11.94
CA TRP A 258 17.02 -1.27 -10.95
C TRP A 258 15.78 -0.38 -10.99
N HIS A 259 15.91 0.89 -11.37
CA HIS A 259 14.77 1.79 -11.60
C HIS A 259 13.82 1.25 -12.68
N VAL A 260 14.35 0.51 -13.67
CA VAL A 260 13.57 -0.06 -14.77
C VAL A 260 13.10 -1.48 -14.48
N ILE A 261 13.99 -2.36 -13.99
CA ILE A 261 13.66 -3.80 -13.82
C ILE A 261 13.30 -4.19 -12.37
N GLY A 262 13.54 -3.31 -11.40
CA GLY A 262 13.38 -3.61 -9.99
C GLY A 262 11.94 -3.59 -9.53
N ALA A 263 11.63 -4.41 -8.53
CA ALA A 263 10.31 -4.53 -7.94
C ALA A 263 9.82 -3.22 -7.30
N ILE A 264 8.51 -3.01 -7.35
CA ILE A 264 7.80 -1.92 -6.65
C ILE A 264 7.63 -2.25 -5.16
N SER A 265 7.26 -1.26 -4.35
CA SER A 265 7.02 -1.44 -2.91
C SER A 265 5.52 -1.62 -2.59
N SER A 266 5.20 -2.09 -1.38
CA SER A 266 3.83 -2.40 -0.94
C SER A 266 2.87 -1.21 -0.99
N ASP A 267 3.37 0.00 -0.77
CA ASP A 267 2.55 1.21 -0.66
C ASP A 267 2.69 2.13 -1.90
N ASP A 268 3.17 1.59 -3.03
CA ASP A 268 3.26 2.38 -4.27
C ASP A 268 1.87 2.77 -4.77
N GLY A 269 0.93 1.81 -4.81
CA GLY A 269 -0.46 2.09 -5.16
C GLY A 269 -1.15 3.00 -4.15
N TYR A 270 -0.87 2.82 -2.86
CA TYR A 270 -1.36 3.68 -1.78
C TYR A 270 -1.02 5.17 -2.01
N ASN A 271 0.28 5.47 -2.14
CA ASN A 271 0.76 6.84 -2.30
C ASN A 271 0.36 7.43 -3.67
N LEU A 272 0.27 6.60 -4.72
CA LEU A 272 -0.12 7.05 -6.05
C LEU A 272 -1.60 7.48 -6.09
N THR A 273 -2.52 6.68 -5.55
CA THR A 273 -3.95 7.02 -5.54
C THR A 273 -4.19 8.29 -4.72
N MET A 274 -3.60 8.38 -3.53
CA MET A 274 -3.68 9.59 -2.71
C MET A 274 -3.14 10.82 -3.45
N ALA A 275 -1.98 10.71 -4.10
CA ALA A 275 -1.38 11.79 -4.88
C ALA A 275 -2.28 12.27 -6.02
N ARG A 276 -2.93 11.33 -6.74
CA ARG A 276 -3.85 11.64 -7.85
C ARG A 276 -5.14 12.32 -7.38
N ASN A 277 -5.62 12.01 -6.17
CA ASN A 277 -6.84 12.60 -5.62
C ASN A 277 -6.64 14.01 -5.01
N VAL A 278 -5.40 14.42 -4.69
CA VAL A 278 -5.12 15.71 -4.00
C VAL A 278 -5.77 16.91 -4.69
N ALA A 279 -5.73 16.97 -6.03
CA ALA A 279 -6.26 18.09 -6.80
C ALA A 279 -7.79 18.20 -6.71
N HIS A 280 -8.50 17.08 -6.57
CA HIS A 280 -9.95 17.00 -6.50
C HIS A 280 -10.46 17.22 -5.07
N ALA A 281 -9.81 16.58 -4.09
CA ALA A 281 -10.17 16.69 -2.67
C ALA A 281 -9.81 18.07 -2.07
N GLY A 282 -8.79 18.74 -2.61
CA GLY A 282 -8.29 20.03 -2.10
C GLY A 282 -7.34 19.92 -0.90
N TYR A 283 -7.04 18.70 -0.46
CA TYR A 283 -6.04 18.38 0.57
C TYR A 283 -5.51 16.95 0.36
N VAL A 284 -4.47 16.55 1.11
CA VAL A 284 -3.99 15.16 1.10
C VAL A 284 -4.86 14.33 2.02
N ALA A 285 -5.95 13.79 1.48
CA ALA A 285 -6.86 12.86 2.16
C ALA A 285 -6.25 11.46 2.23
N ASN A 286 -6.45 10.78 3.36
CA ASN A 286 -6.28 9.33 3.36
C ASN A 286 -7.47 8.70 2.64
N TYR A 287 -7.20 8.19 1.44
CA TYR A 287 -8.22 7.69 0.51
C TYR A 287 -8.77 6.31 0.92
N TYR A 288 -7.99 5.50 1.64
CA TYR A 288 -8.31 4.10 1.88
C TYR A 288 -8.79 3.81 3.31
N ARG A 289 -8.62 4.75 4.25
CA ARG A 289 -8.90 4.54 5.68
C ARG A 289 -9.08 5.88 6.40
N PHE A 290 -9.54 5.83 7.65
CA PHE A 290 -9.58 6.97 8.57
C PHE A 290 -10.58 8.07 8.18
N PHE A 291 -11.70 7.72 7.53
CA PHE A 291 -12.82 8.63 7.30
C PHE A 291 -12.41 9.90 6.53
N GLY A 292 -11.51 9.77 5.55
CA GLY A 292 -10.97 10.90 4.79
C GLY A 292 -10.07 11.85 5.57
N ALA A 293 -9.56 11.48 6.75
CA ALA A 293 -8.69 12.33 7.55
C ALA A 293 -7.39 12.70 6.81
N SER A 294 -6.96 13.95 6.93
CA SER A 294 -5.74 14.44 6.26
C SER A 294 -4.48 13.68 6.72
N GLU A 295 -3.49 13.48 5.84
CA GLU A 295 -2.16 12.93 6.24
C GLU A 295 -1.27 13.89 7.03
N ALA A 296 -1.76 15.08 7.38
CA ALA A 296 -1.01 15.96 8.27
C ALA A 296 -0.68 15.23 9.60
N PRO A 297 0.58 15.29 10.09
CA PRO A 297 1.64 16.25 9.72
C PRO A 297 2.59 15.80 8.58
N PHE A 298 2.35 14.67 7.92
CA PHE A 298 3.30 14.02 6.99
C PHE A 298 2.96 14.18 5.50
N ASP A 299 2.29 15.27 5.13
CA ASP A 299 1.61 15.40 3.83
C ASP A 299 2.41 16.16 2.74
N TRP A 300 3.60 16.69 3.05
CA TRP A 300 4.33 17.54 2.09
C TRP A 300 4.88 16.75 0.90
N TYR A 301 5.28 15.49 1.12
CA TYR A 301 5.79 14.64 0.06
C TYR A 301 4.69 14.05 -0.82
N PRO A 302 3.56 13.54 -0.28
CA PRO A 302 2.38 13.25 -1.09
C PRO A 302 1.89 14.46 -1.91
N SER A 303 1.99 15.68 -1.37
CA SER A 303 1.68 16.90 -2.13
C SER A 303 2.62 17.11 -3.32
N LEU A 304 3.91 16.80 -3.18
CA LEU A 304 4.87 16.83 -4.28
C LEU A 304 4.54 15.75 -5.33
N LEU A 305 4.21 14.53 -4.88
CA LEU A 305 3.78 13.45 -5.77
C LEU A 305 2.52 13.85 -6.55
N GLY A 306 1.57 14.54 -5.92
CA GLY A 306 0.38 15.07 -6.59
C GLY A 306 0.74 16.00 -7.76
N GLN A 307 1.75 16.86 -7.59
CA GLN A 307 2.26 17.70 -8.69
C GLN A 307 2.97 16.89 -9.78
N LEU A 308 3.69 15.82 -9.42
CA LEU A 308 4.32 14.94 -10.42
C LEU A 308 3.26 14.17 -11.23
N SER A 309 2.16 13.76 -10.58
CA SER A 309 1.10 12.98 -11.24
C SER A 309 0.31 13.76 -12.29
N THR A 310 0.32 15.09 -12.26
CA THR A 310 -0.30 15.90 -13.32
C THR A 310 0.48 15.88 -14.63
N VAL A 311 1.77 15.50 -14.59
CA VAL A 311 2.61 15.35 -15.78
C VAL A 311 2.44 13.94 -16.37
N SER A 312 2.58 12.91 -15.54
CA SER A 312 2.35 11.52 -15.90
C SER A 312 2.21 10.68 -14.63
N THR A 313 1.40 9.63 -14.68
CA THR A 313 1.23 8.65 -13.60
C THR A 313 2.11 7.41 -13.78
N ALA A 314 2.91 7.34 -14.85
CA ALA A 314 3.76 6.20 -15.13
C ALA A 314 4.76 5.92 -13.99
N GLY A 315 4.90 4.64 -13.59
CA GLY A 315 5.73 4.24 -12.45
C GLY A 315 7.21 4.64 -12.58
N VAL A 316 7.78 4.65 -13.80
CA VAL A 316 9.15 5.11 -14.06
C VAL A 316 9.36 6.61 -13.82
N TRP A 317 8.30 7.42 -13.96
CA TRP A 317 8.34 8.86 -13.71
C TRP A 317 8.12 9.15 -12.23
N MET A 318 7.07 8.58 -11.65
CA MET A 318 6.69 8.82 -10.25
C MET A 318 7.78 8.41 -9.26
N ARG A 319 8.56 7.36 -9.56
CA ARG A 319 9.66 6.86 -8.69
C ARG A 319 10.99 7.59 -8.88
N LEU A 320 11.08 8.57 -9.78
CA LEU A 320 12.31 9.30 -10.06
C LEU A 320 12.93 10.01 -8.83
N PRO A 321 12.16 10.62 -7.92
CA PRO A 321 12.70 11.17 -6.67
C PRO A 321 13.45 10.13 -5.82
N ALA A 322 12.94 8.89 -5.74
CA ALA A 322 13.57 7.81 -4.97
C ALA A 322 14.95 7.44 -5.55
N THR A 323 15.02 7.24 -6.87
CA THR A 323 16.27 6.90 -7.57
C THR A 323 17.30 8.02 -7.46
N LEU A 324 16.90 9.28 -7.66
CA LEU A 324 17.80 10.42 -7.47
C LEU A 324 18.30 10.54 -6.03
N ALA A 325 17.45 10.25 -5.04
CA ALA A 325 17.86 10.23 -3.64
C ALA A 325 18.91 9.13 -3.37
N GLY A 326 18.78 7.95 -3.98
CA GLY A 326 19.78 6.87 -3.90
C GLY A 326 21.11 7.25 -4.53
N MET A 327 21.08 7.85 -5.71
CA MET A 327 22.28 8.36 -6.38
C MET A 327 22.98 9.44 -5.53
N ALA A 328 22.21 10.38 -4.96
CA ALA A 328 22.73 11.41 -4.07
C ALA A 328 23.32 10.81 -2.78
N CYS A 329 22.66 9.81 -2.17
CA CYS A 329 23.17 9.08 -1.01
C CYS A 329 24.55 8.49 -1.30
N TRP A 330 24.68 7.75 -2.41
CA TRP A 330 25.95 7.13 -2.79
C TRP A 330 27.06 8.17 -2.99
N LEU A 331 26.77 9.27 -3.71
CA LEU A 331 27.76 10.32 -3.94
C LEU A 331 28.18 11.02 -2.63
N ILE A 332 27.29 11.14 -1.64
CA ILE A 332 27.64 11.64 -0.30
C ILE A 332 28.55 10.63 0.41
N ILE A 333 28.22 9.34 0.38
CA ILE A 333 29.04 8.28 0.98
C ILE A 333 30.44 8.30 0.38
N SER A 334 30.54 8.21 -0.95
CA SER A 334 31.80 8.04 -1.67
C SER A 334 32.70 9.29 -1.59
N ARG A 335 32.12 10.50 -1.64
CA ARG A 335 32.88 11.76 -1.71
C ARG A 335 33.04 12.49 -0.39
N ARG A 336 32.19 12.24 0.62
CA ARG A 336 32.16 13.01 1.87
C ARG A 336 32.35 12.15 3.11
N ILE A 337 31.71 11.00 3.20
CA ILE A 337 31.77 10.15 4.40
C ILE A 337 33.06 9.33 4.43
N LEU A 338 33.36 8.55 3.39
CA LEU A 338 34.56 7.71 3.37
C LEU A 338 35.88 8.50 3.56
N PRO A 339 36.07 9.68 2.91
CA PRO A 339 37.26 10.49 3.16
C PRO A 339 37.30 11.09 4.58
N ARG A 340 36.14 11.34 5.18
CA ARG A 340 36.05 11.87 6.55
C ARG A 340 36.44 10.83 7.60
N LEU A 341 36.20 9.54 7.33
CA LEU A 341 36.55 8.41 8.18
C LEU A 341 38.05 8.07 8.16
N GLY A 342 38.85 8.65 7.26
CA GLY A 342 40.31 8.51 7.24
C GLY A 342 40.82 7.89 5.94
N ARG A 343 41.77 6.95 6.04
CA ARG A 343 42.45 6.34 4.88
C ARG A 343 41.58 5.32 4.11
N LEU A 344 40.33 5.11 4.52
CA LEU A 344 39.41 4.15 3.90
C LEU A 344 39.10 4.52 2.44
N SER A 345 39.02 5.81 2.12
CA SER A 345 38.71 6.30 0.77
C SER A 345 39.73 5.91 -0.30
N GLY A 346 40.96 5.56 0.11
CA GLY A 346 42.01 5.07 -0.80
C GLY A 346 42.11 3.54 -0.87
N ASN A 347 41.39 2.80 -0.03
CA ASN A 347 41.42 1.34 0.01
C ASN A 347 40.37 0.77 -0.96
N ARG A 348 40.83 -0.02 -1.94
CA ARG A 348 39.95 -0.57 -2.99
C ARG A 348 38.84 -1.44 -2.43
N VAL A 349 39.18 -2.37 -1.54
CA VAL A 349 38.22 -3.33 -0.99
C VAL A 349 37.20 -2.61 -0.12
N ALA A 350 37.62 -1.66 0.72
CA ALA A 350 36.69 -0.89 1.55
C ALA A 350 35.67 -0.08 0.74
N VAL A 351 36.11 0.55 -0.36
CA VAL A 351 35.21 1.32 -1.26
C VAL A 351 34.23 0.39 -1.98
N PHE A 352 34.69 -0.75 -2.52
CA PHE A 352 33.78 -1.71 -3.16
C PHE A 352 32.83 -2.38 -2.15
N THR A 353 33.27 -2.66 -0.92
CA THR A 353 32.37 -3.14 0.14
C THR A 353 31.30 -2.10 0.45
N ALA A 354 31.67 -0.82 0.50
CA ALA A 354 30.70 0.27 0.69
C ALA A 354 29.65 0.28 -0.44
N ALA A 355 30.11 0.16 -1.69
CA ALA A 355 29.27 0.16 -2.88
C ALA A 355 28.28 -1.01 -2.88
N MET A 356 28.79 -2.23 -2.73
CA MET A 356 27.95 -3.44 -2.79
C MET A 356 27.03 -3.55 -1.59
N MET A 357 27.46 -3.13 -0.40
CA MET A 357 26.57 -3.13 0.77
C MET A 357 25.51 -2.04 0.70
N PHE A 358 25.85 -0.85 0.18
CA PHE A 358 24.86 0.20 -0.09
C PHE A 358 23.80 -0.31 -1.06
N ALA A 359 24.21 -0.91 -2.19
CA ALA A 359 23.29 -1.53 -3.12
C ALA A 359 22.46 -2.64 -2.45
N ALA A 360 23.10 -3.56 -1.71
CA ALA A 360 22.40 -4.64 -1.03
C ALA A 360 21.36 -4.18 0.00
N ALA A 361 21.56 -3.02 0.62
CA ALA A 361 20.60 -2.43 1.55
C ALA A 361 19.59 -1.49 0.89
N TRP A 362 19.87 -0.98 -0.33
CA TRP A 362 18.98 -0.07 -1.04
C TRP A 362 17.94 -0.81 -1.88
N LEU A 363 18.39 -1.76 -2.71
CA LEU A 363 17.54 -2.48 -3.67
C LEU A 363 16.28 -3.12 -3.06
N PRO A 364 16.34 -3.80 -1.89
CA PRO A 364 15.16 -4.49 -1.34
C PRO A 364 14.16 -3.59 -0.61
N PHE A 365 14.46 -2.31 -0.41
CA PHE A 365 13.60 -1.38 0.36
C PHE A 365 13.23 -0.10 -0.39
N ASN A 366 14.18 0.54 -1.08
CA ASN A 366 14.10 1.95 -1.46
C ASN A 366 13.91 2.13 -2.99
N ASN A 367 12.93 1.44 -3.56
CA ASN A 367 12.61 1.55 -5.00
C ASN A 367 11.24 2.18 -5.29
N GLY A 368 10.33 2.18 -4.31
CA GLY A 368 8.94 2.63 -4.47
C GLY A 368 8.69 4.11 -4.19
N LEU A 369 7.42 4.46 -4.00
CA LEU A 369 6.95 5.82 -3.66
C LEU A 369 6.95 6.12 -2.17
N ARG A 370 7.32 5.15 -1.32
CA ARG A 370 7.45 5.36 0.13
C ARG A 370 8.58 6.37 0.44
N PRO A 371 8.55 7.07 1.59
CA PRO A 371 9.48 8.17 1.87
C PRO A 371 10.86 7.74 2.39
N GLU A 372 11.12 6.45 2.67
CA GLU A 372 12.43 5.95 3.14
C GLU A 372 13.63 6.40 2.30
N PRO A 373 13.59 6.44 0.95
CA PRO A 373 14.69 6.95 0.13
C PRO A 373 15.11 8.37 0.52
N LEU A 374 14.13 9.25 0.81
CA LEU A 374 14.37 10.63 1.21
C LEU A 374 14.82 10.73 2.66
N ILE A 375 14.32 9.88 3.56
CA ILE A 375 14.78 9.82 4.96
C ILE A 375 16.24 9.34 5.04
N ALA A 376 16.61 8.34 4.24
CA ALA A 376 17.98 7.87 4.14
C ALA A 376 18.92 8.99 3.64
N LEU A 377 18.51 9.72 2.61
CA LEU A 377 19.24 10.89 2.11
C LEU A 377 19.35 11.99 3.18
N GLY A 378 18.23 12.36 3.79
CA GLY A 378 18.15 13.38 4.83
C GLY A 378 19.09 13.05 5.98
N THR A 379 19.08 11.82 6.48
CA THR A 379 19.96 11.34 7.55
C THR A 379 21.44 11.50 7.18
N LEU A 380 21.84 11.13 5.96
CA LEU A 380 23.22 11.30 5.50
C LEU A 380 23.62 12.77 5.32
N VAL A 381 22.71 13.61 4.82
CA VAL A 381 22.94 15.05 4.66
C VAL A 381 23.13 15.70 6.02
N VAL A 382 22.28 15.39 7.00
CA VAL A 382 22.41 15.86 8.38
C VAL A 382 23.76 15.43 8.96
N TRP A 383 24.12 14.15 8.85
CA TRP A 383 25.40 13.64 9.35
C TRP A 383 26.59 14.36 8.71
N MET A 384 26.58 14.54 7.38
CA MET A 384 27.61 15.27 6.64
C MET A 384 27.73 16.73 7.13
N LEU A 385 26.60 17.41 7.34
CA LEU A 385 26.58 18.81 7.76
C LEU A 385 27.07 18.97 9.20
N VAL A 386 26.68 18.07 10.11
CA VAL A 386 27.21 18.01 11.49
C VAL A 386 28.72 17.81 11.48
N GLU A 387 29.23 16.85 10.71
CA GLU A 387 30.67 16.63 10.59
C GLU A 387 31.40 17.84 10.00
N ARG A 388 30.75 18.57 9.08
CA ARG A 388 31.29 19.80 8.53
C ARG A 388 31.36 20.91 9.57
N THR A 389 30.36 21.06 10.43
CA THR A 389 30.41 21.97 11.58
C THR A 389 31.60 21.64 12.47
N ILE A 390 31.74 20.37 12.86
CA ILE A 390 32.81 19.92 13.76
C ILE A 390 34.19 20.16 13.14
N ALA A 391 34.38 19.83 11.86
CA ALA A 391 35.66 19.98 11.18
C ALA A 391 36.04 21.45 10.92
N THR A 392 35.07 22.31 10.60
CA THR A 392 35.33 23.70 10.21
C THR A 392 35.11 24.72 11.32
N ARG A 393 34.53 24.30 12.46
CA ARG A 393 34.12 25.15 13.60
C ARG A 393 33.13 26.26 13.20
N ARG A 394 32.28 25.98 12.22
CA ARG A 394 31.25 26.87 11.66
C ARG A 394 29.86 26.36 12.05
N LEU A 395 28.92 27.24 12.33
CA LEU A 395 27.59 26.87 12.84
C LEU A 395 26.51 26.85 11.77
N VAL A 396 26.70 27.54 10.63
CA VAL A 396 25.75 27.48 9.50
C VAL A 396 25.44 26.06 9.03
N PRO A 397 26.41 25.13 8.90
CA PRO A 397 26.08 23.76 8.50
C PRO A 397 25.13 23.08 9.50
N THR A 398 25.23 23.38 10.80
CA THR A 398 24.27 22.86 11.80
C THR A 398 22.88 23.47 11.62
N ALA A 399 22.76 24.78 11.36
CA ALA A 399 21.46 25.39 11.07
C ALA A 399 20.79 24.73 9.85
N LEU A 400 21.56 24.49 8.78
CA LEU A 400 21.08 23.75 7.60
C LEU A 400 20.75 22.29 7.92
N ALA A 401 21.52 21.65 8.81
CA ALA A 401 21.25 20.28 9.25
C ALA A 401 19.90 20.19 9.99
N ILE A 402 19.58 21.19 10.82
CA ILE A 402 18.27 21.28 11.49
C ILE A 402 17.14 21.43 10.47
N VAL A 403 17.28 22.32 9.48
CA VAL A 403 16.27 22.48 8.42
C VAL A 403 16.05 21.15 7.66
N VAL A 404 17.12 20.46 7.26
CA VAL A 404 17.01 19.15 6.58
C VAL A 404 16.38 18.09 7.50
N ALA A 405 16.70 18.11 8.80
CA ALA A 405 16.07 17.22 9.76
C ALA A 405 14.56 17.50 9.91
N VAL A 406 14.13 18.77 9.89
CA VAL A 406 12.71 19.15 9.90
C VAL A 406 11.96 18.55 8.70
N PHE A 407 12.50 18.70 7.49
CA PHE A 407 11.90 18.09 6.29
C PHE A 407 11.90 16.55 6.37
N SER A 408 12.95 15.94 6.93
CA SER A 408 13.02 14.49 7.11
C SER A 408 12.01 13.95 8.14
N VAL A 409 11.84 14.64 9.28
CA VAL A 409 10.91 14.24 10.36
C VAL A 409 9.45 14.36 9.92
N THR A 410 9.16 15.27 9.00
CA THR A 410 7.82 15.48 8.44
C THR A 410 7.53 14.62 7.21
N LEU A 411 8.42 13.70 6.83
CA LEU A 411 8.13 12.71 5.78
C LEU A 411 7.29 11.54 6.27
N ALA A 412 7.59 11.05 7.48
CA ALA A 412 6.94 9.93 8.13
C ALA A 412 7.33 9.90 9.61
N PRO A 413 6.60 9.18 10.49
CA PRO A 413 6.97 9.06 11.90
C PRO A 413 8.40 8.54 12.15
N HIS A 414 8.88 7.60 11.33
CA HIS A 414 10.25 7.07 11.43
C HIS A 414 11.32 8.00 10.85
N GLY A 415 10.94 9.14 10.27
CA GLY A 415 11.83 10.23 9.88
C GLY A 415 12.64 10.82 11.03
N LEU A 416 12.23 10.54 12.28
CA LEU A 416 12.98 10.84 13.52
C LEU A 416 14.44 10.34 13.49
N ILE A 417 14.76 9.31 12.69
CA ILE A 417 16.14 8.82 12.50
C ILE A 417 17.09 9.95 12.06
N ALA A 418 16.61 10.94 11.30
CA ALA A 418 17.41 12.07 10.87
C ALA A 418 17.89 12.98 12.03
N LEU A 419 17.31 12.85 13.23
CA LEU A 419 17.76 13.54 14.44
C LEU A 419 18.98 12.85 15.08
N ALA A 420 19.22 11.56 14.83
CA ALA A 420 20.29 10.81 15.47
C ALA A 420 21.70 11.40 15.23
N PRO A 421 22.07 11.87 14.02
CA PRO A 421 23.34 12.57 13.81
C PRO A 421 23.45 13.91 14.55
N LEU A 422 22.34 14.63 14.75
CA LEU A 422 22.31 15.86 15.55
C LEU A 422 22.55 15.55 17.03
N LEU A 423 21.87 14.54 17.56
CA LEU A 423 22.00 14.12 18.96
C LEU A 423 23.42 13.64 19.27
N THR A 424 24.00 12.81 18.41
CA THR A 424 25.35 12.26 18.61
C THR A 424 26.46 13.29 18.36
N GLY A 425 26.19 14.31 17.56
CA GLY A 425 27.07 15.46 17.31
C GLY A 425 26.94 16.60 18.34
N SER A 426 25.90 16.60 19.16
CA SER A 426 25.49 17.71 20.04
C SER A 426 26.63 18.26 20.90
N ARG A 427 27.34 17.41 21.65
CA ARG A 427 28.48 17.81 22.50
C ARG A 427 29.59 18.51 21.72
N ALA A 428 29.85 18.07 20.48
CA ALA A 428 30.87 18.69 19.64
C ALA A 428 30.40 20.04 19.07
N ILE A 429 29.11 20.17 18.76
CA ILE A 429 28.49 21.44 18.34
C ILE A 429 28.52 22.43 19.51
N GLU A 430 28.15 22.01 20.72
CA GLU A 430 28.22 22.81 21.94
C GLU A 430 29.64 23.32 22.20
N ALA A 431 30.66 22.47 22.03
CA ALA A 431 32.06 22.88 22.15
C ALA A 431 32.45 23.98 21.12
N VAL A 432 31.89 23.94 19.90
CA VAL A 432 32.08 25.01 18.91
C VAL A 432 31.40 26.30 19.35
N ILE A 433 30.17 26.24 19.85
CA ILE A 433 29.42 27.40 20.37
C ILE A 433 30.20 28.02 21.55
N ARG A 434 30.61 27.20 22.52
CA ARG A 434 31.37 27.64 23.71
C ARG A 434 32.67 28.34 23.32
N LYS A 435 33.40 27.79 22.35
CA LYS A 435 34.65 28.39 21.86
C LYS A 435 34.45 29.75 21.19
N ARG A 436 33.27 30.00 20.63
CA ARG A 436 32.93 31.23 19.91
C ARG A 436 32.15 32.24 20.75
N ARG A 437 31.72 31.84 21.95
CA ARG A 437 30.93 32.66 22.89
C ARG A 437 31.51 34.05 23.14
N ALA A 438 32.82 34.19 23.25
CA ALA A 438 33.47 35.48 23.50
C ALA A 438 33.29 36.48 22.35
N VAL A 439 33.11 35.99 21.12
CA VAL A 439 33.00 36.82 19.91
C VAL A 439 31.52 36.97 19.51
N ASP A 440 30.83 35.85 19.31
CA ASP A 440 29.45 35.82 18.78
C ASP A 440 28.39 36.03 19.88
N GLY A 441 28.75 35.83 21.15
CA GLY A 441 27.78 35.67 22.24
C GLY A 441 27.07 34.30 22.22
N LEU A 442 26.09 34.11 23.12
CA LEU A 442 25.23 32.91 23.14
C LEU A 442 23.91 33.11 22.37
N ALA A 443 23.36 34.32 22.39
CA ALA A 443 22.06 34.60 21.80
C ALA A 443 22.03 34.33 20.29
N ALA A 444 22.96 34.92 19.53
CA ALA A 444 22.99 34.82 18.07
C ALA A 444 22.99 33.38 17.53
N PRO A 445 23.85 32.46 17.97
CA PRO A 445 23.79 31.08 17.47
C PRO A 445 22.53 30.34 17.95
N LEU A 446 22.08 30.55 19.18
CA LEU A 446 20.90 29.83 19.70
C LEU A 446 19.60 30.26 19.02
N THR A 447 19.41 31.57 18.79
CA THR A 447 18.22 32.09 18.09
C THR A 447 18.16 31.61 16.65
N VAL A 448 19.29 31.55 15.94
CA VAL A 448 19.33 31.03 14.55
C VAL A 448 19.02 29.53 14.51
N LEU A 449 19.55 28.73 15.44
CA LEU A 449 19.27 27.31 15.50
C LEU A 449 17.80 27.03 15.89
N ALA A 450 17.24 27.81 16.82
CA ALA A 450 15.83 27.74 17.17
C ALA A 450 14.92 28.14 15.99
N ALA A 451 15.29 29.21 15.26
CA ALA A 451 14.57 29.66 14.07
C ALA A 451 14.60 28.62 12.95
N ALA A 452 15.73 27.92 12.77
CA ALA A 452 15.81 26.81 11.82
C ALA A 452 14.87 25.65 12.19
N ALA A 453 14.70 25.37 13.49
CA ALA A 453 13.79 24.32 13.97
C ALA A 453 12.31 24.73 13.85
N SER A 454 11.98 26.01 14.08
CA SER A 454 10.59 26.51 14.02
C SER A 454 9.96 26.44 12.63
N VAL A 455 10.75 26.28 11.57
CA VAL A 455 10.27 26.01 10.20
C VAL A 455 9.32 24.80 10.15
N LEU A 456 9.44 23.86 11.10
CA LEU A 456 8.53 22.73 11.27
C LEU A 456 7.06 23.14 11.27
N ALA A 457 6.72 24.20 12.00
CA ALA A 457 5.35 24.70 12.11
C ALA A 457 4.81 25.19 10.76
N VAL A 458 5.67 25.79 9.92
CA VAL A 458 5.30 26.27 8.57
C VAL A 458 5.10 25.09 7.62
N VAL A 459 5.99 24.09 7.64
CA VAL A 459 5.90 22.92 6.75
C VAL A 459 4.62 22.12 7.03
N VAL A 460 4.34 21.86 8.31
CA VAL A 460 3.19 21.06 8.76
C VAL A 460 1.88 21.82 8.62
N CYS A 461 1.81 23.06 9.11
CA CYS A 461 0.56 23.83 9.15
C CYS A 461 0.46 24.84 7.99
N ARG A 462 1.00 24.53 6.81
CA ARG A 462 0.96 25.43 5.64
C ARG A 462 -0.46 25.72 5.19
N SER A 463 -1.29 24.68 5.09
CA SER A 463 -2.73 24.74 4.80
C SER A 463 -3.50 24.44 6.07
N GLN A 464 -3.32 23.24 6.62
CA GLN A 464 -3.99 22.75 7.82
C GLN A 464 -3.71 23.61 9.06
N THR A 465 -4.66 23.58 9.99
CA THR A 465 -4.58 24.25 11.29
C THR A 465 -4.12 23.28 12.38
N LEU A 466 -3.74 23.80 13.56
CA LEU A 466 -3.41 22.95 14.70
C LEU A 466 -4.57 22.02 15.09
N ALA A 467 -5.81 22.54 15.07
CA ALA A 467 -7.00 21.75 15.37
C ALA A 467 -7.23 20.61 14.36
N ALA A 468 -7.02 20.86 13.07
CA ALA A 468 -7.14 19.83 12.03
C ALA A 468 -6.07 18.75 12.17
N VAL A 469 -4.81 19.14 12.44
CA VAL A 469 -3.71 18.19 12.70
C VAL A 469 -4.00 17.33 13.94
N ALA A 470 -4.49 17.94 15.01
CA ALA A 470 -4.84 17.24 16.24
C ALA A 470 -5.99 16.23 16.02
N GLU A 471 -7.02 16.61 15.26
CA GLU A 471 -8.12 15.70 14.94
C GLU A 471 -7.67 14.55 14.05
N SER A 472 -6.86 14.81 13.03
CA SER A 472 -6.29 13.74 12.18
C SER A 472 -5.46 12.75 13.00
N ALA A 473 -4.58 13.26 13.88
CA ALA A 473 -3.81 12.41 14.77
C ALA A 473 -4.73 11.57 15.67
N ARG A 474 -5.75 12.18 16.29
CA ARG A 474 -6.71 11.46 17.14
C ARG A 474 -7.39 10.31 16.38
N ILE A 475 -7.90 10.56 15.17
CA ILE A 475 -8.55 9.53 14.35
C ILE A 475 -7.59 8.37 14.08
N LYS A 476 -6.36 8.66 13.61
CA LYS A 476 -5.37 7.62 13.30
C LYS A 476 -4.97 6.79 14.53
N TYR A 477 -4.93 7.38 15.73
CA TYR A 477 -4.64 6.64 16.97
C TYR A 477 -5.83 5.82 17.48
N VAL A 478 -7.06 6.32 17.33
CA VAL A 478 -8.28 5.62 17.79
C VAL A 478 -8.62 4.45 16.87
N VAL A 479 -8.51 4.63 15.56
CA VAL A 479 -8.82 3.60 14.55
C VAL A 479 -7.66 2.60 14.38
N GLY A 480 -6.40 3.07 14.38
CA GLY A 480 -5.25 2.19 14.25
C GLY A 480 -5.06 1.56 12.85
N PRO A 481 -4.14 0.59 12.71
CA PRO A 481 -3.40 -0.08 13.76
C PRO A 481 -2.22 0.74 14.30
N THR A 482 -2.08 0.79 15.63
CA THR A 482 -0.89 1.34 16.30
C THR A 482 -0.31 0.34 17.30
N ILE A 483 1.02 0.23 17.33
CA ILE A 483 1.74 -0.69 18.21
C ILE A 483 2.50 0.12 19.25
N ALA A 484 2.31 -0.23 20.52
CA ALA A 484 2.93 0.47 21.64
C ALA A 484 4.46 0.40 21.63
N TRP A 485 5.11 1.35 22.31
CA TRP A 485 6.56 1.50 22.34
C TRP A 485 7.29 0.28 22.94
N TYR A 486 6.70 -0.39 23.93
CA TYR A 486 7.30 -1.56 24.58
C TYR A 486 7.29 -2.82 23.70
N GLN A 487 6.58 -2.80 22.57
CA GLN A 487 6.52 -3.90 21.60
C GLN A 487 7.43 -3.69 20.37
N GLU A 488 8.45 -2.83 20.46
CA GLU A 488 9.39 -2.57 19.34
C GLU A 488 10.03 -3.85 18.77
N PHE A 489 10.24 -4.88 19.59
CA PHE A 489 10.81 -6.14 19.12
C PHE A 489 9.96 -6.87 18.07
N LEU A 490 8.65 -6.56 17.96
CA LEU A 490 7.81 -7.05 16.87
C LEU A 490 8.35 -6.68 15.49
N ARG A 491 9.02 -5.52 15.34
CA ARG A 491 9.65 -5.14 14.07
C ARG A 491 10.69 -6.16 13.61
N TYR A 492 11.49 -6.66 14.55
CA TYR A 492 12.53 -7.65 14.29
C TYR A 492 11.93 -9.03 14.08
N TYR A 493 10.85 -9.35 14.81
CA TYR A 493 10.06 -10.56 14.55
C TYR A 493 9.52 -10.54 13.11
N PHE A 494 8.81 -9.48 12.68
CA PHE A 494 8.26 -9.33 11.33
C PHE A 494 9.31 -9.46 10.22
N LEU A 495 10.55 -9.05 10.46
CA LEU A 495 11.67 -9.23 9.53
C LEU A 495 12.08 -10.71 9.35
N THR A 496 11.73 -11.58 10.28
CA THR A 496 12.16 -12.99 10.36
C THR A 496 11.02 -14.01 10.27
N VAL A 497 9.77 -13.55 10.11
CA VAL A 497 8.59 -14.42 9.92
C VAL A 497 8.74 -15.27 8.67
N GLU A 498 8.35 -16.55 8.76
CA GLU A 498 8.34 -17.49 7.63
C GLU A 498 7.23 -17.15 6.64
N GLU A 499 7.45 -17.42 5.35
CA GLU A 499 6.45 -17.28 4.27
C GLU A 499 5.86 -15.87 4.09
N ASN A 500 6.49 -14.85 4.67
CA ASN A 500 6.15 -13.44 4.46
C ASN A 500 7.16 -12.80 3.49
N VAL A 501 6.67 -12.23 2.40
CA VAL A 501 7.50 -11.54 1.39
C VAL A 501 8.20 -10.30 1.95
N ASP A 502 7.64 -9.66 2.98
CA ASP A 502 8.30 -8.54 3.66
C ASP A 502 9.44 -8.96 4.58
N ALA A 503 9.55 -10.26 4.84
CA ALA A 503 10.61 -10.94 5.57
C ALA A 503 11.57 -11.71 4.62
N SER A 504 11.68 -11.31 3.35
CA SER A 504 12.51 -12.00 2.36
C SER A 504 14.00 -12.05 2.72
N LEU A 505 14.72 -13.01 2.11
CA LEU A 505 16.14 -13.22 2.38
C LEU A 505 17.00 -11.96 2.13
N THR A 506 16.62 -11.16 1.13
CA THR A 506 17.36 -9.96 0.71
C THR A 506 17.23 -8.86 1.76
N ARG A 507 16.05 -8.68 2.34
CA ARG A 507 15.78 -7.76 3.44
C ARG A 507 16.45 -8.20 4.74
N ARG A 508 16.39 -9.49 5.08
CA ARG A 508 17.09 -10.06 6.25
C ARG A 508 18.58 -9.79 6.16
N PHE A 509 19.21 -10.09 5.02
CA PHE A 509 20.64 -9.89 4.83
C PHE A 509 21.07 -8.44 5.11
N ALA A 510 20.35 -7.46 4.56
CA ALA A 510 20.67 -6.05 4.72
C ALA A 510 20.70 -5.61 6.19
N VAL A 511 19.69 -5.98 6.97
CA VAL A 511 19.56 -5.59 8.38
C VAL A 511 20.51 -6.38 9.27
N LEU A 512 20.64 -7.69 9.07
CA LEU A 512 21.55 -8.54 9.85
C LEU A 512 23.00 -8.07 9.70
N VAL A 513 23.42 -7.73 8.48
CA VAL A 513 24.77 -7.22 8.21
C VAL A 513 24.96 -5.80 8.78
N LEU A 514 23.94 -4.94 8.75
CA LEU A 514 23.97 -3.62 9.40
C LEU A 514 24.22 -3.77 10.90
N LEU A 515 23.43 -4.60 11.59
CA LEU A 515 23.55 -4.86 13.02
C LEU A 515 24.91 -5.45 13.34
N PHE A 516 25.36 -6.45 12.57
CA PHE A 516 26.68 -7.04 12.72
C PHE A 516 27.79 -5.98 12.60
N CYS A 517 27.77 -5.16 11.55
CA CYS A 517 28.78 -4.12 11.35
C CYS A 517 28.80 -3.10 12.50
N MET A 518 27.63 -2.70 13.00
CA MET A 518 27.51 -1.78 14.12
C MET A 518 28.12 -2.38 15.40
N PHE A 519 27.66 -3.56 15.83
CA PHE A 519 28.13 -4.20 17.07
C PHE A 519 29.60 -4.61 16.98
N ALA A 520 30.03 -5.16 15.85
CA ALA A 520 31.41 -5.55 15.64
C ALA A 520 32.36 -4.34 15.73
N MET A 521 32.01 -3.21 15.11
CA MET A 521 32.80 -1.99 15.22
C MET A 521 32.76 -1.36 16.61
N LEU A 522 31.62 -1.43 17.31
CA LEU A 522 31.50 -0.99 18.70
C LEU A 522 32.47 -1.76 19.61
N VAL A 523 32.46 -3.10 19.52
CA VAL A 523 33.36 -3.97 20.31
C VAL A 523 34.83 -3.68 20.01
N VAL A 524 35.20 -3.52 18.73
CA VAL A 524 36.60 -3.23 18.37
C VAL A 524 37.05 -1.86 18.89
N LEU A 525 36.20 -0.83 18.80
CA LEU A 525 36.55 0.51 19.29
C LEU A 525 36.61 0.57 20.82
N LEU A 526 35.71 -0.12 21.53
CA LEU A 526 35.78 -0.24 23.00
C LEU A 526 37.07 -0.95 23.43
N ARG A 527 37.43 -2.03 22.74
CA ARG A 527 38.61 -2.83 23.10
C ARG A 527 39.95 -2.16 22.78
N ARG A 528 40.07 -1.52 21.61
CA ARG A 528 41.35 -0.97 21.12
C ARG A 528 41.50 0.53 21.31
N GLY A 529 40.42 1.26 21.57
CA GLY A 529 40.38 2.73 21.74
C GLY A 529 40.65 3.53 20.46
N ARG A 530 41.60 3.09 19.61
CA ARG A 530 41.94 3.70 18.32
C ARG A 530 42.29 2.62 17.29
N ILE A 531 41.97 2.90 16.03
CA ILE A 531 42.30 2.04 14.90
C ILE A 531 43.19 2.85 13.95
N ALA A 532 44.39 2.36 13.66
CA ALA A 532 45.31 3.06 12.77
C ALA A 532 44.66 3.30 11.39
N GLY A 533 44.76 4.54 10.89
CA GLY A 533 44.18 4.93 9.59
C GLY A 533 42.68 5.24 9.61
N VAL A 534 41.99 5.07 10.74
CA VAL A 534 40.59 5.47 10.94
C VAL A 534 40.53 6.67 11.88
N ALA A 535 39.73 7.68 11.53
CA ALA A 535 39.43 8.79 12.41
C ALA A 535 38.37 8.37 13.45
N SER A 536 38.78 8.22 14.72
CA SER A 536 37.91 7.69 15.79
C SER A 536 36.68 8.55 16.07
N GLY A 537 36.80 9.89 16.04
CA GLY A 537 35.68 10.79 16.32
C GLY A 537 34.48 10.59 15.39
N PRO A 538 34.65 10.71 14.06
CA PRO A 538 33.58 10.42 13.09
C PRO A 538 33.10 8.96 13.14
N ALA A 539 33.99 8.00 13.39
CA ALA A 539 33.59 6.59 13.52
C ALA A 539 32.63 6.36 14.70
N TRP A 540 32.92 6.94 15.88
CA TRP A 540 32.02 6.89 17.04
C TRP A 540 30.67 7.56 16.78
N ARG A 541 30.64 8.70 16.06
CA ARG A 541 29.38 9.36 15.71
C ARG A 541 28.59 8.61 14.63
N LEU A 542 29.26 7.92 13.70
CA LEU A 542 28.59 7.06 12.74
C LEU A 542 27.88 5.89 13.45
N ILE A 543 28.60 5.17 14.32
CA ILE A 543 28.03 4.07 15.12
C ILE A 543 26.92 4.60 16.04
N GLY A 544 27.16 5.72 16.72
CA GLY A 544 26.17 6.37 17.57
C GLY A 544 24.92 6.80 16.80
N SER A 545 25.06 7.29 15.57
CA SER A 545 23.91 7.70 14.74
C SER A 545 23.06 6.48 14.36
N THR A 546 23.67 5.35 14.04
CA THR A 546 22.95 4.10 13.78
C THR A 546 22.28 3.58 15.05
N ALA A 547 22.98 3.52 16.19
CA ALA A 547 22.42 3.03 17.45
C ALA A 547 21.27 3.91 17.96
N VAL A 548 21.45 5.23 17.98
CA VAL A 548 20.38 6.17 18.38
C VAL A 548 19.24 6.15 17.37
N GLY A 549 19.51 6.00 16.07
CA GLY A 549 18.47 5.83 15.06
C GLY A 549 17.60 4.60 15.32
N LEU A 550 18.21 3.45 15.63
CA LEU A 550 17.49 2.23 15.99
C LEU A 550 16.67 2.40 17.29
N LEU A 551 17.18 3.14 18.28
CA LEU A 551 16.43 3.46 19.51
C LEU A 551 15.26 4.43 19.26
N LEU A 552 15.40 5.37 18.33
CA LEU A 552 14.33 6.31 17.99
C LEU A 552 13.16 5.62 17.28
N LEU A 553 13.39 4.48 16.61
CA LEU A 553 12.32 3.68 16.00
C LEU A 553 11.30 3.16 17.03
N THR A 554 11.69 2.99 18.30
CA THR A 554 10.81 2.57 19.39
C THR A 554 9.55 3.44 19.52
N PHE A 555 9.66 4.74 19.22
CA PHE A 555 8.57 5.71 19.38
C PHE A 555 7.68 5.84 18.14
N THR A 556 7.92 5.06 17.09
CA THR A 556 7.09 5.10 15.87
C THR A 556 5.79 4.32 16.09
N PRO A 557 4.61 4.78 15.66
CA PRO A 557 3.35 4.07 15.92
C PRO A 557 3.23 2.76 15.13
N THR A 558 3.80 2.69 13.92
CA THR A 558 3.81 1.48 13.08
C THR A 558 5.20 0.84 13.05
N LYS A 559 5.26 -0.50 13.12
CA LYS A 559 6.52 -1.26 13.35
C LYS A 559 6.95 -2.14 12.18
N TRP A 560 6.61 -1.76 10.95
CA TRP A 560 6.87 -2.58 9.76
C TRP A 560 8.37 -2.75 9.46
N ALA A 561 8.74 -3.91 8.91
CA ALA A 561 10.13 -4.25 8.57
C ALA A 561 10.71 -3.37 7.44
N VAL A 562 9.86 -2.90 6.52
CA VAL A 562 10.27 -2.03 5.40
C VAL A 562 10.91 -0.70 5.85
N GLN A 563 10.61 -0.22 7.06
CA GLN A 563 11.17 1.02 7.61
C GLN A 563 12.69 0.95 7.85
N PHE A 564 13.30 -0.25 7.84
CA PHE A 564 14.76 -0.40 7.89
C PHE A 564 15.48 0.20 6.66
N GLY A 565 14.75 0.47 5.56
CA GLY A 565 15.28 1.14 4.37
C GLY A 565 15.93 2.51 4.65
N ALA A 566 15.50 3.20 5.71
CA ALA A 566 16.08 4.45 6.17
C ALA A 566 17.58 4.34 6.55
N PHE A 567 18.06 3.13 6.87
CA PHE A 567 19.46 2.88 7.27
C PHE A 567 20.38 2.50 6.10
N ALA A 568 19.87 2.34 4.87
CA ALA A 568 20.65 1.89 3.71
C ALA A 568 21.94 2.72 3.51
N GLY A 569 21.82 4.04 3.67
CA GLY A 569 22.96 4.96 3.57
C GLY A 569 24.03 4.75 4.65
N LEU A 570 23.62 4.50 5.90
CA LEU A 570 24.52 4.24 7.02
C LEU A 570 25.16 2.86 6.92
N GLY A 571 24.41 1.87 6.44
CA GLY A 571 24.87 0.49 6.25
C GLY A 571 26.08 0.38 5.32
N GLY A 572 26.05 1.07 4.18
CA GLY A 572 27.20 1.12 3.25
C GLY A 572 28.46 1.71 3.90
N ALA A 573 28.33 2.81 4.65
CA ALA A 573 29.46 3.44 5.33
C ALA A 573 30.01 2.59 6.48
N LEU A 574 29.16 1.95 7.27
CA LEU A 574 29.55 1.05 8.35
C LEU A 574 30.24 -0.21 7.82
N ALA A 575 29.74 -0.82 6.75
CA ALA A 575 30.35 -2.00 6.15
C ALA A 575 31.76 -1.72 5.62
N ALA A 576 31.98 -0.54 5.03
CA ALA A 576 33.32 -0.10 4.62
C ALA A 576 34.28 0.01 5.81
N LEU A 577 33.80 0.57 6.93
CA LEU A 577 34.55 0.71 8.17
C LEU A 577 34.88 -0.65 8.80
N THR A 578 33.91 -1.55 8.83
CA THR A 578 34.06 -2.95 9.27
C THR A 578 35.09 -3.67 8.43
N ALA A 579 34.93 -3.72 7.11
CA ALA A 579 35.86 -4.42 6.21
C ALA A 579 37.30 -3.91 6.34
N PHE A 580 37.49 -2.58 6.42
CA PHE A 580 38.82 -1.99 6.61
C PHE A 580 39.45 -2.36 7.95
N THR A 581 38.64 -2.41 9.01
CA THR A 581 39.10 -2.69 10.37
C THR A 581 39.42 -4.17 10.54
N PHE A 582 38.50 -5.06 10.13
CA PHE A 582 38.66 -6.51 10.22
C PHE A 582 39.79 -7.03 9.35
N ALA A 583 40.09 -6.39 8.21
CA ALA A 583 41.29 -6.68 7.44
C ALA A 583 42.58 -6.59 8.28
N ARG A 584 42.68 -5.59 9.16
CA ARG A 584 43.86 -5.40 10.02
C ARG A 584 43.81 -6.32 11.23
N VAL A 585 42.65 -6.43 11.88
CA VAL A 585 42.49 -7.29 13.06
C VAL A 585 42.71 -8.78 12.71
N GLY A 586 42.23 -9.22 11.55
CA GLY A 586 42.37 -10.59 11.06
C GLY A 586 43.80 -10.94 10.59
N LEU A 587 44.59 -9.96 10.16
CA LEU A 587 46.01 -10.17 9.84
C LEU A 587 46.86 -10.41 11.09
N HIS A 588 46.49 -9.83 12.23
CA HIS A 588 47.16 -10.11 13.51
C HIS A 588 46.76 -11.46 14.12
N SER A 589 45.55 -11.98 13.85
CA SER A 589 45.08 -13.23 14.47
C SER A 589 44.22 -14.07 13.51
N ARG A 590 44.69 -15.30 13.24
CA ARG A 590 43.94 -16.30 12.45
C ARG A 590 42.57 -16.59 13.08
N ARG A 591 42.52 -16.75 14.41
CA ARG A 591 41.28 -16.99 15.15
C ARG A 591 40.24 -15.92 14.89
N ASN A 592 40.62 -14.64 15.00
CA ASN A 592 39.67 -13.54 14.80
C ASN A 592 39.18 -13.47 13.34
N MET A 593 40.03 -13.83 12.37
CA MET A 593 39.62 -13.93 10.97
C MET A 593 38.62 -15.08 10.77
N THR A 594 38.88 -16.26 11.34
CA THR A 594 37.96 -17.40 11.25
C THR A 594 36.63 -17.12 11.95
N LEU A 595 36.63 -16.45 13.11
CA LEU A 595 35.40 -16.01 13.78
C LEU A 595 34.59 -15.00 12.94
N TYR A 596 35.27 -14.08 12.25
CA TYR A 596 34.61 -13.14 11.34
C TYR A 596 33.91 -13.88 10.19
N VAL A 597 34.60 -14.84 9.55
CA VAL A 597 34.02 -15.67 8.49
C VAL A 597 32.85 -16.51 9.03
N THR A 598 33.02 -17.12 10.20
CA THR A 598 31.97 -17.89 10.88
C THR A 598 30.71 -17.05 11.09
N ALA A 599 30.85 -15.85 11.64
CA ALA A 599 29.74 -14.94 11.86
C ALA A 599 29.05 -14.57 10.54
N LEU A 600 29.80 -14.26 9.48
CA LEU A 600 29.22 -13.95 8.18
C LEU A 600 28.46 -15.14 7.57
N LEU A 601 29.00 -16.35 7.66
CA LEU A 601 28.33 -17.57 7.20
C LEU A 601 27.04 -17.84 7.96
N PHE A 602 27.05 -17.63 9.28
CA PHE A 602 25.85 -17.74 10.12
C PHE A 602 24.77 -16.74 9.70
N LEU A 603 25.13 -15.47 9.47
CA LEU A 603 24.17 -14.44 9.03
C LEU A 603 23.57 -14.77 7.66
N VAL A 604 24.36 -15.32 6.74
CA VAL A 604 23.86 -15.79 5.44
C VAL A 604 22.97 -17.02 5.60
N ALA A 605 23.28 -17.94 6.51
CA ALA A 605 22.42 -19.09 6.81
C ALA A 605 21.04 -18.63 7.30
N VAL A 606 21.00 -17.64 8.19
CA VAL A 606 19.74 -17.05 8.70
C VAL A 606 19.01 -16.26 7.61
N ALA A 607 19.72 -15.53 6.74
CA ALA A 607 19.10 -14.81 5.64
C ALA A 607 18.45 -15.78 4.63
N THR A 608 19.18 -16.82 4.23
CA THR A 608 18.76 -17.82 3.22
C THR A 608 17.72 -18.83 3.71
N SER A 609 17.21 -18.71 4.94
CA SER A 609 16.03 -19.45 5.38
C SER A 609 14.71 -18.78 4.97
N GLY A 610 14.74 -17.51 4.55
CA GLY A 610 13.59 -16.83 3.97
C GLY A 610 13.45 -17.07 2.46
N VAL A 611 12.24 -16.81 1.95
CA VAL A 611 11.94 -16.83 0.50
C VAL A 611 12.64 -15.68 -0.23
N ASN A 612 12.82 -15.81 -1.54
CA ASN A 612 13.23 -14.72 -2.45
C ASN A 612 12.00 -14.01 -3.05
N GLY A 613 10.97 -13.81 -2.23
CA GLY A 613 9.72 -13.16 -2.61
C GLY A 613 9.85 -11.64 -2.69
N TRP A 614 9.08 -11.06 -3.62
CA TRP A 614 8.89 -9.62 -3.79
C TRP A 614 7.39 -9.32 -3.80
N PHE A 615 7.02 -8.07 -3.53
CA PHE A 615 5.62 -7.69 -3.39
C PHE A 615 4.83 -7.90 -4.69
N TYR A 616 3.70 -8.61 -4.60
CA TYR A 616 2.71 -8.79 -5.67
C TYR A 616 3.37 -9.11 -7.03
N VAL A 617 3.19 -8.28 -8.06
CA VAL A 617 3.76 -8.48 -9.40
C VAL A 617 5.30 -8.54 -9.47
N GLY A 618 5.99 -8.08 -8.43
CA GLY A 618 7.46 -8.16 -8.36
C GLY A 618 7.97 -9.59 -8.28
N GLY A 619 7.13 -10.56 -7.86
CA GLY A 619 7.49 -11.97 -7.76
C GLY A 619 7.41 -12.75 -9.07
N TYR A 620 6.82 -12.20 -10.13
CA TYR A 620 6.49 -12.96 -11.34
C TYR A 620 7.75 -13.47 -12.07
N GLY A 621 8.00 -14.78 -12.03
CA GLY A 621 9.16 -15.44 -12.65
C GLY A 621 10.44 -15.46 -11.83
N VAL A 622 10.39 -14.94 -10.60
CA VAL A 622 11.54 -14.90 -9.69
C VAL A 622 11.82 -16.29 -9.14
N PRO A 623 13.07 -16.78 -9.18
CA PRO A 623 13.43 -18.06 -8.54
C PRO A 623 13.18 -18.02 -7.03
N TRP A 624 12.58 -19.10 -6.49
CA TRP A 624 12.32 -19.29 -5.06
C TRP A 624 11.50 -18.15 -4.43
N PHE A 625 10.47 -17.66 -5.13
CA PHE A 625 9.62 -16.57 -4.62
C PHE A 625 8.68 -17.02 -3.49
N ASP A 626 8.35 -18.30 -3.50
CA ASP A 626 7.37 -19.02 -2.68
C ASP A 626 8.01 -19.98 -1.67
N ILE A 627 9.18 -20.55 -2.01
CA ILE A 627 9.95 -21.45 -1.15
C ILE A 627 11.32 -20.86 -0.78
N PRO A 628 11.95 -21.29 0.33
CA PRO A 628 13.35 -20.96 0.61
C PRO A 628 14.29 -21.54 -0.47
N PRO A 629 15.45 -20.91 -0.73
CA PRO A 629 16.41 -21.42 -1.71
C PRO A 629 16.88 -22.85 -1.43
N VAL A 630 16.77 -23.71 -2.44
CA VAL A 630 17.22 -25.11 -2.41
C VAL A 630 18.16 -25.40 -3.59
N ILE A 631 19.15 -26.26 -3.38
CA ILE A 631 20.03 -26.80 -4.43
C ILE A 631 19.95 -28.32 -4.34
N ALA A 632 19.56 -28.99 -5.43
CA ALA A 632 19.37 -30.44 -5.47
C ALA A 632 18.52 -30.96 -4.29
N SER A 633 17.38 -30.29 -4.04
CA SER A 633 16.44 -30.58 -2.94
C SER A 633 17.04 -30.48 -1.53
N ARG A 634 18.20 -29.83 -1.37
CA ARG A 634 18.81 -29.53 -0.06
C ARG A 634 18.75 -28.03 0.20
N PRO A 635 18.22 -27.58 1.35
CA PRO A 635 18.14 -26.14 1.67
C PRO A 635 19.52 -25.48 1.72
N VAL A 636 19.65 -24.31 1.11
CA VAL A 636 20.89 -23.53 1.12
C VAL A 636 21.25 -23.06 2.55
N THR A 637 20.23 -22.81 3.38
CA THR A 637 20.40 -22.45 4.80
C THR A 637 21.19 -23.50 5.59
N SER A 638 20.92 -24.80 5.39
CA SER A 638 21.63 -25.86 6.11
C SER A 638 23.08 -26.01 5.65
N MET A 639 23.35 -25.78 4.36
CA MET A 639 24.71 -25.75 3.80
C MET A 639 25.56 -24.64 4.44
N PHE A 640 25.03 -23.41 4.50
CA PHE A 640 25.73 -22.29 5.14
C PHE A 640 25.86 -22.49 6.65
N LEU A 641 24.86 -23.08 7.31
CA LEU A 641 24.93 -23.41 8.73
C LEU A 641 26.03 -24.46 9.00
N ALA A 642 26.14 -25.51 8.20
CA ALA A 642 27.20 -26.52 8.32
C ALA A 642 28.60 -25.89 8.14
N LEU A 643 28.76 -25.01 7.15
CA LEU A 643 30.01 -24.25 6.96
C LEU A 643 30.31 -23.31 8.13
N SER A 644 29.28 -22.66 8.70
CA SER A 644 29.41 -21.84 9.90
C SER A 644 29.88 -22.69 11.09
N ILE A 645 29.28 -23.86 11.33
CA ILE A 645 29.68 -24.76 12.41
C ILE A 645 31.12 -25.23 12.20
N ALA A 646 31.48 -25.68 10.98
CA ALA A 646 32.84 -26.13 10.67
C ALA A 646 33.89 -25.03 10.88
N THR A 647 33.60 -23.80 10.45
CA THR A 647 34.49 -22.65 10.69
C THR A 647 34.53 -22.22 12.16
N GLY A 648 33.42 -22.36 12.89
CA GLY A 648 33.37 -22.16 14.35
C GLY A 648 34.23 -23.17 15.11
N LEU A 649 34.16 -24.45 14.74
CA LEU A 649 35.02 -25.51 15.29
C LEU A 649 36.50 -25.23 14.96
N LEU A 650 36.80 -24.79 13.75
CA LEU A 650 38.16 -24.37 13.38
C LEU A 650 38.64 -23.19 14.23
N ALA A 651 37.78 -22.19 14.50
CA ALA A 651 38.11 -21.08 15.38
C ALA A 651 38.34 -21.55 16.83
N GLY A 652 37.55 -22.51 17.32
CA GLY A 652 37.74 -23.15 18.62
C GLY A 652 39.07 -23.91 18.71
N TRP A 653 39.40 -24.71 17.71
CA TRP A 653 40.70 -25.39 17.63
C TRP A 653 41.86 -24.40 17.58
N GLN A 654 41.76 -23.34 16.77
CA GLN A 654 42.76 -22.28 16.74
C GLN A 654 42.87 -21.55 18.08
N HIS A 655 41.80 -21.48 18.85
CA HIS A 655 41.81 -20.88 20.18
C HIS A 655 42.58 -21.73 21.18
N PHE A 656 42.31 -23.03 21.28
CA PHE A 656 43.03 -23.94 22.18
C PHE A 656 44.49 -24.12 21.78
N ARG A 657 44.80 -24.01 20.48
CA ARG A 657 46.16 -24.09 19.98
C ARG A 657 47.07 -22.93 20.40
N LEU A 658 46.50 -21.80 20.82
CA LEU A 658 47.30 -20.63 21.22
C LEU A 658 48.20 -20.93 22.43
N ASP A 659 47.79 -21.84 23.32
CA ASP A 659 48.49 -22.11 24.58
C ASP A 659 49.82 -22.84 24.38
N TYR A 660 49.95 -23.62 23.30
CA TYR A 660 51.15 -24.41 23.03
C TYR A 660 51.88 -24.03 21.72
N ALA A 661 51.22 -23.36 20.77
CA ALA A 661 51.87 -22.86 19.55
C ALA A 661 52.18 -21.35 19.57
N GLY A 662 51.71 -20.64 20.60
CA GLY A 662 51.87 -19.19 20.74
C GLY A 662 51.07 -18.38 19.71
N HIS A 663 51.28 -17.06 19.72
CA HIS A 663 50.61 -16.13 18.80
C HIS A 663 51.41 -15.96 17.49
N THR A 664 51.13 -16.78 16.48
CA THR A 664 51.75 -16.60 15.16
C THR A 664 50.96 -15.59 14.31
N GLU A 665 51.52 -14.39 14.13
CA GLU A 665 50.96 -13.40 13.20
C GLU A 665 50.96 -13.94 11.76
N VAL A 666 49.95 -13.58 10.98
CA VAL A 666 49.88 -13.97 9.57
C VAL A 666 50.78 -13.05 8.76
N ALA A 667 51.75 -13.62 8.05
CA ALA A 667 52.64 -12.86 7.18
C ALA A 667 51.83 -11.91 6.27
N PRO A 668 52.08 -10.59 6.28
CA PRO A 668 51.23 -9.60 5.62
C PRO A 668 51.51 -9.53 4.11
N THR A 669 51.49 -10.68 3.44
CA THR A 669 51.62 -10.82 1.99
C THR A 669 50.42 -10.22 1.27
N ARG A 670 50.56 -9.92 -0.03
CA ARG A 670 49.46 -9.43 -0.87
C ARG A 670 48.24 -10.35 -0.81
N ARG A 671 48.46 -11.68 -0.85
CA ARG A 671 47.41 -12.70 -0.76
C ARG A 671 46.61 -12.59 0.53
N ASN A 672 47.29 -12.59 1.68
CA ASN A 672 46.64 -12.61 2.99
C ASN A 672 45.90 -11.29 3.28
N ARG A 673 46.43 -10.14 2.81
CA ARG A 673 45.75 -8.84 2.93
C ARG A 673 44.43 -8.79 2.17
N ILE A 674 44.39 -9.38 0.97
CA ILE A 674 43.17 -9.44 0.17
C ILE A 674 42.17 -10.39 0.86
N LEU A 675 42.58 -11.62 1.18
CA LEU A 675 41.71 -12.61 1.83
C LEU A 675 41.11 -12.11 3.15
N ALA A 676 41.86 -11.35 3.95
CA ALA A 676 41.36 -10.79 5.21
C ALA A 676 40.30 -9.68 5.04
N SER A 677 40.27 -9.01 3.88
CA SER A 677 39.42 -7.84 3.64
C SER A 677 38.19 -8.11 2.77
N THR A 678 38.19 -9.19 1.99
CA THR A 678 37.15 -9.51 0.99
C THR A 678 35.90 -10.26 1.47
N PRO A 679 35.80 -10.94 2.64
CA PRO A 679 34.64 -11.79 2.94
C PRO A 679 33.28 -11.09 2.79
N LEU A 680 33.12 -9.92 3.42
CA LEU A 680 31.88 -9.14 3.32
C LEU A 680 31.64 -8.58 1.92
N LEU A 681 32.70 -8.22 1.18
CA LEU A 681 32.57 -7.80 -0.23
C LEU A 681 31.99 -8.93 -1.08
N VAL A 682 32.50 -10.16 -0.93
CA VAL A 682 32.04 -11.32 -1.71
C VAL A 682 30.56 -11.57 -1.44
N LEU A 683 30.16 -11.63 -0.18
CA LEU A 683 28.76 -11.89 0.19
C LEU A 683 27.82 -10.77 -0.27
N ALA A 684 28.19 -9.50 -0.09
CA ALA A 684 27.40 -8.38 -0.58
C ALA A 684 27.30 -8.39 -2.11
N THR A 685 28.38 -8.77 -2.80
CA THR A 685 28.37 -8.90 -4.27
C THR A 685 27.42 -10.00 -4.73
N LEU A 686 27.51 -11.18 -4.12
CA LEU A 686 26.63 -12.31 -4.43
C LEU A 686 25.17 -11.96 -4.18
N MET A 687 24.86 -11.25 -3.10
CA MET A 687 23.50 -10.82 -2.80
C MET A 687 22.95 -9.84 -3.85
N VAL A 688 23.74 -8.84 -4.25
CA VAL A 688 23.33 -7.90 -5.32
C VAL A 688 23.16 -8.61 -6.66
N LEU A 689 24.05 -9.54 -7.00
CA LEU A 689 23.91 -10.36 -8.21
C LEU A 689 22.68 -11.26 -8.17
N LEU A 690 22.34 -11.83 -7.01
CA LEU A 690 21.11 -12.59 -6.82
C LEU A 690 19.89 -11.71 -7.08
N MET A 691 19.83 -10.52 -6.47
CA MET A 691 18.71 -9.58 -6.66
C MET A 691 18.56 -9.14 -8.12
N VAL A 692 19.61 -8.57 -8.71
CA VAL A 692 19.58 -8.07 -10.09
C VAL A 692 19.38 -9.21 -11.10
N GLY A 693 20.07 -10.34 -10.89
CA GLY A 693 19.96 -11.52 -11.74
C GLY A 693 18.58 -12.16 -11.69
N SER A 694 17.95 -12.23 -10.51
CA SER A 694 16.60 -12.77 -10.36
C SER A 694 15.55 -11.97 -11.14
N MET A 695 15.58 -10.64 -11.04
CA MET A 695 14.69 -9.75 -11.81
C MET A 695 14.98 -9.77 -13.31
N ALA A 696 16.25 -9.75 -13.70
CA ALA A 696 16.63 -9.81 -15.10
C ALA A 696 16.23 -11.14 -15.75
N LYS A 697 16.41 -12.26 -15.04
CA LYS A 697 15.98 -13.60 -15.48
C LYS A 697 14.46 -13.69 -15.58
N ALA A 698 13.74 -13.15 -14.61
CA ALA A 698 12.27 -13.08 -14.64
C ALA A 698 11.78 -12.29 -15.86
N ALA A 699 12.33 -11.10 -16.09
CA ALA A 699 12.00 -10.24 -17.23
C ALA A 699 12.28 -10.89 -18.59
N ALA A 700 13.44 -11.54 -18.74
CA ALA A 700 13.85 -12.15 -20.01
C ALA A 700 13.15 -13.49 -20.27
N GLY A 701 13.02 -14.34 -19.24
CA GLY A 701 12.51 -15.70 -19.39
C GLY A 701 11.00 -15.80 -19.58
N ARG A 702 10.24 -14.79 -19.15
CA ARG A 702 8.78 -14.77 -19.26
C ARG A 702 8.24 -13.98 -20.45
N TYR A 703 9.09 -13.35 -21.25
CA TYR A 703 8.62 -12.57 -22.39
C TYR A 703 7.93 -13.49 -23.43
N PRO A 704 6.70 -13.16 -23.90
CA PRO A 704 6.05 -11.86 -23.82
C PRO A 704 5.20 -11.59 -22.56
N ALA A 705 4.89 -12.55 -21.69
CA ALA A 705 4.01 -12.35 -20.53
C ALA A 705 4.42 -11.16 -19.63
N TYR A 706 3.43 -10.59 -18.91
CA TYR A 706 3.61 -9.38 -18.11
C TYR A 706 4.73 -9.51 -17.07
N THR A 707 5.60 -8.50 -17.02
CA THR A 707 6.57 -8.27 -15.95
C THR A 707 6.70 -6.78 -15.68
N THR A 708 7.07 -6.38 -14.46
CA THR A 708 7.28 -4.96 -14.13
C THR A 708 8.34 -4.31 -15.03
N ALA A 709 9.35 -5.08 -15.44
CA ALA A 709 10.38 -4.64 -16.37
C ALA A 709 9.80 -4.34 -17.76
N ARG A 710 8.98 -5.23 -18.33
CA ARG A 710 8.30 -5.01 -19.62
C ARG A 710 7.44 -3.76 -19.56
N ALA A 711 6.58 -3.62 -18.54
CA ALA A 711 5.73 -2.45 -18.36
C ALA A 711 6.50 -1.13 -18.32
N ASN A 712 7.61 -1.09 -17.57
CA ASN A 712 8.47 0.10 -17.48
C ASN A 712 9.17 0.41 -18.83
N VAL A 713 9.63 -0.61 -19.55
CA VAL A 713 10.26 -0.46 -20.88
C VAL A 713 9.24 0.04 -21.91
N ASP A 714 8.03 -0.50 -21.90
CA ASP A 714 6.95 -0.11 -22.82
C ASP A 714 6.46 1.31 -22.52
N ALA A 715 6.38 1.70 -21.24
CA ALA A 715 6.16 3.10 -20.84
C ALA A 715 7.28 4.03 -21.35
N LEU A 716 8.56 3.65 -21.26
CA LEU A 716 9.66 4.47 -21.77
C LEU A 716 9.63 4.60 -23.30
N LYS A 717 9.33 3.53 -24.03
CA LYS A 717 9.23 3.52 -25.50
C LYS A 717 8.04 4.33 -26.02
N SER A 718 6.93 4.30 -25.30
CA SER A 718 5.68 5.00 -25.65
C SER A 718 5.64 6.47 -25.21
N GLY A 719 6.73 7.01 -24.66
CA GLY A 719 6.74 8.39 -24.14
C GLY A 719 5.85 8.58 -22.91
N LEU A 720 5.75 7.56 -22.06
CA LEU A 720 4.96 7.48 -20.82
C LEU A 720 3.43 7.37 -21.01
N SER A 721 2.97 6.77 -22.12
CA SER A 721 1.54 6.60 -22.43
C SER A 721 0.99 5.18 -22.28
N SER A 722 1.84 4.16 -22.08
CA SER A 722 1.41 2.77 -21.86
C SER A 722 0.65 2.59 -20.54
N CYS A 723 -0.39 1.73 -20.56
CA CYS A 723 -1.25 1.43 -19.42
C CYS A 723 -0.82 0.21 -18.61
N ALA A 724 0.41 -0.27 -18.84
CA ALA A 724 1.03 -1.35 -18.09
C ALA A 724 0.13 -2.61 -18.03
N MET A 725 -0.33 -3.00 -16.84
CA MET A 725 -1.05 -4.27 -16.67
C MET A 725 -2.43 -4.27 -17.33
N ALA A 726 -3.03 -3.10 -17.55
CA ALA A 726 -4.34 -2.98 -18.18
C ALA A 726 -4.37 -3.50 -19.63
N ASP A 727 -3.23 -3.50 -20.31
CA ASP A 727 -3.08 -3.96 -21.70
C ASP A 727 -2.86 -5.49 -21.78
N ASP A 728 -2.39 -6.11 -20.69
CA ASP A 728 -2.07 -7.55 -20.62
C ASP A 728 -3.15 -8.37 -19.88
N VAL A 729 -4.08 -7.75 -19.16
CA VAL A 729 -5.23 -8.43 -18.55
C VAL A 729 -6.38 -8.48 -19.55
N LEU A 730 -6.87 -9.68 -19.81
CA LEU A 730 -8.02 -9.98 -20.66
C LEU A 730 -9.25 -10.16 -19.77
N ALA A 731 -10.30 -9.38 -20.00
CA ALA A 731 -11.59 -9.47 -19.32
C ALA A 731 -12.67 -9.98 -20.28
N GLU A 732 -13.56 -10.82 -19.77
CA GLU A 732 -14.71 -11.39 -20.49
C GLU A 732 -15.98 -10.62 -20.07
N PRO A 733 -16.45 -9.63 -20.85
CA PRO A 733 -17.52 -8.73 -20.40
C PRO A 733 -18.90 -9.41 -20.39
N ASP A 734 -19.13 -10.35 -21.30
CA ASP A 734 -20.32 -11.20 -21.37
C ASP A 734 -19.87 -12.65 -21.51
N THR A 735 -20.08 -13.43 -20.44
CA THR A 735 -19.70 -14.85 -20.38
C THR A 735 -20.58 -15.74 -21.23
N ASN A 736 -21.78 -15.30 -21.60
CA ASN A 736 -22.76 -16.09 -22.34
C ASN A 736 -22.43 -16.12 -23.84
N ALA A 737 -21.81 -15.06 -24.38
CA ALA A 737 -21.37 -14.97 -25.78
C ALA A 737 -20.31 -16.01 -26.17
N GLY A 738 -19.57 -16.55 -25.18
CA GLY A 738 -18.55 -17.57 -25.39
C GLY A 738 -19.07 -19.01 -25.39
N LEU A 739 -20.31 -19.26 -24.93
CA LEU A 739 -20.85 -20.61 -24.71
C LEU A 739 -20.81 -21.43 -25.99
N LEU A 740 -20.21 -22.63 -25.92
CA LEU A 740 -20.15 -23.52 -27.08
C LEU A 740 -21.49 -24.20 -27.28
N GLN A 741 -21.84 -24.39 -28.56
CA GLN A 741 -23.05 -25.11 -28.94
C GLN A 741 -22.72 -26.60 -29.17
N PRO A 742 -23.59 -27.53 -28.75
CA PRO A 742 -23.48 -28.93 -29.10
C PRO A 742 -23.44 -29.14 -30.62
N VAL A 743 -22.67 -30.12 -31.09
CA VAL A 743 -22.73 -30.55 -32.49
C VAL A 743 -24.13 -31.11 -32.77
N PRO A 744 -24.83 -30.67 -33.84
CA PRO A 744 -26.18 -31.13 -34.16
C PRO A 744 -26.25 -32.65 -34.38
N GLY A 745 -27.40 -33.26 -34.04
CA GLY A 745 -27.69 -34.66 -34.33
C GLY A 745 -27.15 -35.68 -33.32
N GLN A 746 -26.64 -35.23 -32.16
CA GLN A 746 -26.28 -36.10 -31.04
C GLN A 746 -27.49 -36.40 -30.15
N SER A 747 -27.56 -37.62 -29.62
CA SER A 747 -28.55 -38.04 -28.63
C SER A 747 -28.03 -37.85 -27.19
N TYR A 748 -28.88 -37.36 -26.29
CA TYR A 748 -28.60 -37.19 -24.87
C TYR A 748 -29.85 -37.48 -24.02
N GLY A 749 -29.66 -37.75 -22.73
CA GLY A 749 -30.71 -38.09 -21.78
C GLY A 749 -31.45 -36.87 -21.20
N GLU A 750 -32.16 -37.10 -20.09
CA GLU A 750 -33.03 -36.09 -19.44
C GLU A 750 -32.26 -34.89 -18.88
N LEU A 751 -30.99 -35.06 -18.51
CA LEU A 751 -30.10 -34.01 -18.01
C LEU A 751 -29.48 -33.13 -19.13
N GLY A 752 -29.92 -33.32 -20.38
CA GLY A 752 -29.52 -32.49 -21.51
C GLY A 752 -28.10 -32.76 -22.04
N PRO A 753 -27.58 -31.90 -22.93
CA PRO A 753 -26.30 -32.11 -23.61
C PRO A 753 -25.09 -32.11 -22.65
N LEU A 754 -25.21 -31.49 -21.48
CA LEU A 754 -24.15 -31.49 -20.47
C LEU A 754 -23.98 -32.87 -19.81
N GLY A 755 -25.07 -33.60 -19.58
CA GLY A 755 -25.05 -34.95 -18.99
C GLY A 755 -24.73 -36.06 -19.99
N GLY A 756 -24.97 -35.82 -21.28
CA GLY A 756 -24.71 -36.80 -22.34
C GLY A 756 -25.67 -37.99 -22.31
N SER A 757 -25.18 -39.19 -22.62
CA SER A 757 -26.02 -40.37 -22.84
C SER A 757 -26.37 -41.18 -21.59
N ASP A 758 -25.46 -41.23 -20.59
CA ASP A 758 -25.61 -42.05 -19.39
C ASP A 758 -24.97 -41.37 -18.16
N PRO A 759 -25.48 -40.21 -17.72
CA PRO A 759 -25.01 -39.57 -16.49
C PRO A 759 -25.50 -40.35 -15.25
N TYR A 760 -24.61 -40.59 -14.29
CA TYR A 760 -24.93 -41.26 -13.03
C TYR A 760 -24.41 -40.47 -11.84
N GLY A 761 -25.23 -40.27 -10.80
CA GLY A 761 -24.86 -39.54 -9.58
C GLY A 761 -24.65 -38.04 -9.76
N PHE A 762 -25.20 -37.44 -10.84
CA PHE A 762 -25.19 -36.01 -11.09
C PHE A 762 -26.62 -35.47 -11.14
N ASP A 763 -26.88 -34.35 -10.46
CA ASP A 763 -28.17 -33.66 -10.45
C ASP A 763 -27.98 -32.14 -10.68
N PRO A 764 -28.93 -31.44 -11.33
CA PRO A 764 -28.84 -29.99 -11.57
C PRO A 764 -28.81 -29.11 -10.31
N ASN A 765 -29.29 -29.63 -9.18
CA ASN A 765 -29.36 -28.94 -7.89
C ASN A 765 -28.40 -29.54 -6.85
N ALA A 766 -27.61 -30.55 -7.20
CA ALA A 766 -26.59 -31.14 -6.33
C ALA A 766 -25.31 -30.29 -6.30
N VAL A 767 -25.44 -29.04 -5.87
CA VAL A 767 -24.37 -28.10 -5.57
C VAL A 767 -24.55 -27.61 -4.13
N ASP A 768 -23.48 -27.44 -3.37
CA ASP A 768 -23.60 -26.89 -2.01
C ASP A 768 -24.07 -25.43 -2.06
N ASP A 769 -24.93 -25.05 -1.10
CA ASP A 769 -25.43 -23.68 -0.98
C ASP A 769 -24.34 -22.74 -0.43
N ASP A 770 -23.41 -23.27 0.37
CA ASP A 770 -22.26 -22.55 0.93
C ASP A 770 -20.97 -23.02 0.25
N LEU A 771 -20.45 -22.19 -0.66
CA LEU A 771 -19.21 -22.41 -1.38
C LEU A 771 -18.10 -21.48 -0.89
N THR A 772 -18.21 -20.95 0.33
CA THR A 772 -17.19 -20.07 0.89
C THR A 772 -15.82 -20.74 0.88
N SER A 773 -14.79 -19.99 0.47
CA SER A 773 -13.43 -20.54 0.44
C SER A 773 -12.90 -20.78 1.84
N LEU A 774 -11.93 -21.69 1.94
CA LEU A 774 -11.18 -21.86 3.19
C LEU A 774 -10.48 -20.56 3.56
N ALA A 775 -10.47 -20.26 4.87
CA ALA A 775 -9.88 -19.04 5.37
C ALA A 775 -8.37 -18.98 5.09
N VAL A 776 -7.91 -17.85 4.58
CA VAL A 776 -6.51 -17.51 4.40
C VAL A 776 -5.91 -17.18 5.75
N ILE A 777 -4.95 -17.98 6.20
CA ILE A 777 -4.20 -17.73 7.42
C ILE A 777 -3.02 -16.81 7.11
N ALA A 778 -3.09 -15.57 7.60
CA ALA A 778 -2.01 -14.61 7.50
C ALA A 778 -1.23 -14.52 8.83
N LYS A 779 0.09 -14.66 8.73
CA LYS A 779 1.01 -14.46 9.86
C LYS A 779 1.18 -12.96 10.14
N PRO A 780 1.43 -12.55 11.39
CA PRO A 780 1.64 -11.13 11.71
C PRO A 780 2.80 -10.51 10.93
N GLY A 781 2.68 -9.22 10.60
CA GLY A 781 3.72 -8.48 9.88
C GLY A 781 3.42 -8.21 8.41
N VAL A 782 2.21 -8.55 7.92
CA VAL A 782 1.70 -8.12 6.62
C VAL A 782 1.38 -6.62 6.68
N PRO A 783 2.01 -5.76 5.84
CA PRO A 783 1.65 -4.35 5.74
C PRO A 783 0.21 -4.18 5.26
N ASN A 784 -0.42 -3.08 5.66
CA ASN A 784 -1.80 -2.77 5.31
C ASN A 784 -2.78 -3.86 5.76
N ALA A 785 -2.58 -4.39 6.96
CA ALA A 785 -3.53 -5.24 7.69
C ALA A 785 -3.79 -4.61 9.07
N ASP A 786 -5.04 -4.60 9.51
CA ASP A 786 -5.47 -4.12 10.82
C ASP A 786 -5.42 -5.23 11.90
N ALA A 787 -5.14 -6.46 11.48
CA ALA A 787 -5.11 -7.64 12.31
C ALA A 787 -4.19 -7.50 13.53
N SER A 788 -4.59 -8.14 14.63
CA SER A 788 -3.82 -8.11 15.87
C SER A 788 -2.39 -8.64 15.65
N PRO A 789 -1.35 -7.93 16.14
CA PRO A 789 0.02 -8.40 16.00
C PRO A 789 0.35 -9.60 16.90
N ASN A 790 -0.55 -10.00 17.80
CA ASN A 790 -0.33 -11.05 18.79
C ASN A 790 -0.88 -12.42 18.38
N LYS A 791 -1.65 -12.51 17.29
CA LYS A 791 -2.23 -13.77 16.79
C LYS A 791 -2.30 -13.77 15.26
N PRO A 792 -2.25 -14.93 14.61
CA PRO A 792 -2.59 -15.02 13.19
C PRO A 792 -4.02 -14.52 12.93
N SER A 793 -4.27 -13.97 11.75
CA SER A 793 -5.62 -13.70 11.25
C SER A 793 -6.03 -14.77 10.26
N ALA A 794 -7.31 -15.14 10.29
CA ALA A 794 -7.92 -16.07 9.35
C ALA A 794 -9.09 -15.34 8.71
N ASN A 795 -8.98 -15.02 7.42
CA ASN A 795 -9.99 -14.26 6.69
C ASN A 795 -10.29 -14.94 5.36
N GLN A 796 -11.53 -14.83 4.91
CA GLN A 796 -11.96 -15.31 3.61
C GLN A 796 -12.03 -14.15 2.63
N SER A 797 -11.92 -14.44 1.34
CA SER A 797 -12.19 -13.47 0.28
C SER A 797 -12.66 -14.21 -0.96
N ASP A 798 -13.96 -14.34 -1.11
CA ASP A 798 -14.56 -14.86 -2.34
C ASP A 798 -14.88 -13.70 -3.28
N ALA A 799 -14.83 -13.94 -4.58
CA ALA A 799 -15.25 -12.95 -5.56
C ALA A 799 -16.78 -12.85 -5.55
N ALA A 800 -17.32 -11.67 -5.88
CA ALA A 800 -18.77 -11.45 -5.89
C ALA A 800 -19.57 -12.53 -6.64
N GLY A 801 -20.44 -13.23 -5.91
CA GLY A 801 -21.32 -14.27 -6.44
C GLY A 801 -20.69 -15.67 -6.59
N THR A 802 -19.44 -15.88 -6.16
CA THR A 802 -18.77 -17.20 -6.27
C THR A 802 -18.93 -18.09 -5.04
N ALA A 803 -19.45 -17.53 -3.94
CA ALA A 803 -19.60 -18.22 -2.65
C ALA A 803 -20.89 -19.06 -2.53
N GLY A 804 -21.61 -19.30 -3.63
CA GLY A 804 -22.82 -20.11 -3.65
C GLY A 804 -24.11 -19.31 -3.51
N GLY A 805 -25.20 -20.02 -3.23
CA GLY A 805 -26.55 -19.48 -3.12
C GLY A 805 -27.53 -20.05 -4.15
N THR A 806 -28.79 -19.63 -4.03
CA THR A 806 -29.90 -20.03 -4.89
C THR A 806 -30.54 -18.82 -5.55
N ILE A 807 -31.15 -19.03 -6.73
CA ILE A 807 -31.98 -17.99 -7.34
C ILE A 807 -33.25 -17.77 -6.50
N PRO A 808 -33.85 -16.56 -6.53
CA PRO A 808 -35.09 -16.28 -5.81
C PRO A 808 -36.22 -17.26 -6.17
N ASP A 809 -37.10 -17.57 -5.21
CA ASP A 809 -38.20 -18.54 -5.41
C ASP A 809 -39.22 -18.12 -6.49
N ASP A 810 -39.27 -16.84 -6.83
CA ASP A 810 -40.12 -16.28 -7.89
C ASP A 810 -39.42 -16.22 -9.27
N ALA A 811 -38.12 -16.52 -9.33
CA ALA A 811 -37.39 -16.60 -10.59
C ALA A 811 -37.69 -17.91 -11.33
N PRO A 812 -37.73 -17.91 -12.68
CA PRO A 812 -37.85 -19.15 -13.45
C PRO A 812 -36.67 -20.10 -13.19
N ASP A 813 -36.95 -21.39 -13.14
CA ASP A 813 -35.90 -22.42 -13.08
C ASP A 813 -34.97 -22.32 -14.30
N GLY A 814 -33.71 -22.72 -14.11
CA GLY A 814 -32.72 -22.77 -15.19
C GLY A 814 -33.07 -23.79 -16.28
N VAL A 815 -32.29 -23.79 -17.37
CA VAL A 815 -32.58 -24.58 -18.59
C VAL A 815 -32.75 -26.09 -18.36
N ASN A 816 -32.13 -26.66 -17.33
CA ASN A 816 -32.26 -28.06 -16.93
C ASN A 816 -32.91 -28.25 -15.55
N GLY A 817 -33.65 -27.26 -15.06
CA GLY A 817 -34.35 -27.30 -13.75
C GLY A 817 -33.48 -26.93 -12.55
N SER A 818 -32.29 -26.36 -12.76
CA SER A 818 -31.40 -25.91 -11.68
C SER A 818 -31.91 -24.59 -11.06
N ARG A 819 -31.85 -24.48 -9.74
CA ARG A 819 -32.09 -23.24 -8.98
C ARG A 819 -30.82 -22.70 -8.31
N VAL A 820 -29.64 -23.14 -8.75
CA VAL A 820 -28.35 -22.68 -8.23
C VAL A 820 -28.04 -21.27 -8.75
N ALA A 821 -27.53 -20.39 -7.88
CA ALA A 821 -27.09 -19.06 -8.29
C ALA A 821 -25.78 -19.17 -9.09
N LEU A 822 -25.81 -18.82 -10.38
CA LEU A 822 -24.63 -18.89 -11.23
C LEU A 822 -23.73 -17.66 -11.06
N PRO A 823 -22.40 -17.85 -10.99
CA PRO A 823 -21.43 -16.76 -10.88
C PRO A 823 -21.23 -16.04 -12.22
N PHE A 824 -20.42 -14.98 -12.20
CA PHE A 824 -19.86 -14.32 -13.39
C PHE A 824 -20.87 -13.72 -14.39
N GLY A 825 -22.15 -13.66 -14.04
CA GLY A 825 -23.21 -13.20 -14.95
C GLY A 825 -23.63 -14.27 -15.97
N LEU A 826 -23.37 -15.54 -15.70
CA LEU A 826 -23.93 -16.64 -16.49
C LEU A 826 -25.45 -16.66 -16.37
N ASP A 827 -26.13 -16.71 -17.51
CA ASP A 827 -27.59 -16.70 -17.60
C ASP A 827 -28.14 -18.12 -17.36
N PRO A 828 -28.93 -18.34 -16.29
CA PRO A 828 -29.52 -19.65 -15.97
C PRO A 828 -30.45 -20.18 -17.08
N SER A 829 -31.03 -19.30 -17.90
CA SER A 829 -31.97 -19.69 -18.96
C SER A 829 -31.30 -20.42 -20.14
N VAL A 830 -29.97 -20.33 -20.26
CA VAL A 830 -29.18 -20.97 -21.31
C VAL A 830 -28.01 -21.80 -20.79
N THR A 831 -27.72 -21.73 -19.49
CA THR A 831 -26.56 -22.40 -18.88
C THR A 831 -27.03 -23.55 -17.98
N PRO A 832 -26.94 -24.82 -18.42
CA PRO A 832 -27.20 -25.96 -17.54
C PRO A 832 -26.07 -26.12 -16.51
N VAL A 833 -26.40 -26.71 -15.36
CA VAL A 833 -25.43 -27.11 -14.33
C VAL A 833 -25.62 -28.57 -13.99
N LEU A 834 -24.53 -29.26 -13.67
CA LEU A 834 -24.56 -30.57 -13.02
C LEU A 834 -23.60 -30.58 -11.84
N GLY A 835 -24.01 -31.17 -10.73
CA GLY A 835 -23.15 -31.42 -9.58
C GLY A 835 -23.38 -32.78 -8.92
N SER A 836 -22.42 -33.22 -8.09
CA SER A 836 -22.46 -34.49 -7.35
C SER A 836 -22.61 -34.31 -5.82
N TYR A 837 -22.93 -33.10 -5.35
CA TYR A 837 -23.02 -32.85 -3.91
C TYR A 837 -24.13 -33.66 -3.24
N LYS A 838 -23.81 -34.32 -2.12
CA LYS A 838 -24.68 -35.25 -1.35
C LYS A 838 -25.13 -36.51 -2.11
N GLU A 839 -24.68 -36.72 -3.33
CA GLU A 839 -24.83 -37.98 -4.06
C GLU A 839 -23.73 -38.95 -3.60
N GLN A 840 -23.99 -39.76 -2.56
CA GLN A 840 -23.03 -40.72 -2.00
C GLN A 840 -22.88 -41.98 -2.89
N VAL A 841 -22.62 -41.77 -4.17
CA VAL A 841 -22.38 -42.80 -5.19
C VAL A 841 -21.14 -42.41 -6.01
N ALA A 842 -20.55 -43.37 -6.73
CA ALA A 842 -19.46 -43.07 -7.66
C ALA A 842 -20.03 -42.39 -8.92
N ALA A 843 -20.14 -41.07 -8.87
CA ALA A 843 -20.77 -40.27 -9.91
C ALA A 843 -19.87 -40.15 -11.14
N HIS A 844 -20.45 -40.21 -12.33
CA HIS A 844 -19.75 -40.00 -13.59
C HIS A 844 -20.68 -39.40 -14.65
N ALA A 845 -20.14 -38.51 -15.47
CA ALA A 845 -20.85 -37.91 -16.59
C ALA A 845 -19.87 -37.59 -17.72
N THR A 846 -20.30 -37.81 -18.96
CA THR A 846 -19.55 -37.42 -20.16
C THR A 846 -20.48 -36.62 -21.04
N SER A 847 -20.16 -35.35 -21.27
CA SER A 847 -21.00 -34.48 -22.08
C SER A 847 -21.02 -34.90 -23.55
N VAL A 848 -21.97 -34.37 -24.31
CA VAL A 848 -21.92 -34.43 -25.78
C VAL A 848 -20.72 -33.62 -26.31
N TRP A 849 -20.42 -33.78 -27.60
CA TRP A 849 -19.42 -32.97 -28.29
C TRP A 849 -19.93 -31.56 -28.55
N TYR A 850 -19.16 -30.56 -28.15
CA TYR A 850 -19.36 -29.13 -28.38
C TYR A 850 -18.45 -28.64 -29.50
N GLN A 851 -18.99 -27.83 -30.42
CA GLN A 851 -18.26 -27.29 -31.56
C GLN A 851 -17.33 -26.15 -31.12
N LEU A 852 -16.05 -26.24 -31.45
CA LEU A 852 -15.11 -25.12 -31.29
C LEU A 852 -15.32 -24.08 -32.40
N PRO A 853 -15.22 -22.78 -32.07
CA PRO A 853 -15.25 -21.71 -33.07
C PRO A 853 -13.93 -21.66 -33.84
N GLU A 854 -13.94 -20.97 -34.98
CA GLU A 854 -12.70 -20.58 -35.65
C GLU A 854 -11.85 -19.69 -34.72
N ARG A 855 -10.52 -19.80 -34.86
CA ARG A 855 -9.59 -18.97 -34.07
C ARG A 855 -9.69 -17.52 -34.51
N SER A 856 -9.90 -16.63 -33.55
CA SER A 856 -10.02 -15.20 -33.78
C SER A 856 -9.29 -14.41 -32.69
N ALA A 857 -8.94 -13.14 -32.97
CA ALA A 857 -8.16 -12.30 -32.07
C ALA A 857 -8.97 -11.72 -30.90
N ASP A 858 -10.29 -11.64 -31.05
CA ASP A 858 -11.28 -11.24 -30.04
C ASP A 858 -11.62 -12.37 -29.06
N ARG A 859 -11.11 -13.60 -29.29
CA ARG A 859 -11.27 -14.74 -28.40
C ARG A 859 -9.99 -15.08 -27.68
N ALA A 860 -10.11 -15.41 -26.40
CA ALA A 860 -8.97 -15.91 -25.64
C ALA A 860 -8.57 -17.30 -26.18
N PRO A 861 -7.26 -17.62 -26.26
CA PRO A 861 -6.78 -18.91 -26.77
C PRO A 861 -6.93 -20.04 -25.73
N ILE A 862 -8.03 -20.07 -24.99
CA ILE A 862 -8.36 -21.03 -23.92
C ILE A 862 -9.83 -21.46 -24.06
N VAL A 863 -10.11 -22.72 -23.72
CA VAL A 863 -11.47 -23.18 -23.39
C VAL A 863 -11.63 -23.05 -21.87
N VAL A 864 -12.78 -22.55 -21.43
CA VAL A 864 -13.09 -22.37 -20.00
C VAL A 864 -14.31 -23.20 -19.63
N VAL A 865 -14.21 -23.84 -18.47
CA VAL A 865 -15.33 -24.52 -17.80
C VAL A 865 -15.48 -23.88 -16.43
N THR A 866 -16.67 -23.36 -16.12
CA THR A 866 -16.96 -22.84 -14.79
C THR A 866 -17.33 -24.00 -13.89
N ALA A 867 -16.67 -24.11 -12.75
CA ALA A 867 -16.79 -25.27 -11.87
C ALA A 867 -16.70 -24.88 -10.39
N ALA A 868 -17.24 -25.73 -9.52
CA ALA A 868 -17.19 -25.62 -8.07
C ALA A 868 -16.84 -26.98 -7.43
N GLY A 869 -16.52 -26.97 -6.13
CA GLY A 869 -16.12 -28.17 -5.40
C GLY A 869 -14.61 -28.46 -5.50
N ALA A 870 -14.22 -29.69 -5.12
CA ALA A 870 -12.82 -30.11 -5.05
C ALA A 870 -12.39 -30.79 -6.35
N ILE A 871 -11.49 -30.16 -7.11
CA ILE A 871 -11.11 -30.60 -8.46
C ILE A 871 -9.62 -30.94 -8.50
N TRP A 872 -9.28 -32.05 -9.15
CA TRP A 872 -7.92 -32.51 -9.34
C TRP A 872 -7.19 -31.66 -10.38
N SER A 873 -6.09 -31.02 -10.00
CA SER A 873 -5.27 -30.20 -10.90
C SER A 873 -3.81 -30.12 -10.48
N HIS A 874 -2.92 -29.86 -11.45
CA HIS A 874 -1.52 -29.59 -11.21
C HIS A 874 -1.21 -28.10 -11.38
N GLY A 875 -0.46 -27.52 -10.44
CA GLY A 875 0.12 -26.18 -10.56
C GLY A 875 1.28 -26.13 -11.56
N GLU A 876 1.77 -24.91 -11.85
CA GLU A 876 2.88 -24.68 -12.79
C GLU A 876 4.17 -25.44 -12.40
N ASP A 877 4.37 -25.66 -11.11
CA ASP A 877 5.51 -26.39 -10.52
C ASP A 877 5.29 -27.91 -10.42
N GLY A 878 4.14 -28.40 -10.89
CA GLY A 878 3.73 -29.80 -10.78
C GLY A 878 3.20 -30.19 -9.39
N LYS A 879 3.00 -29.21 -8.48
CA LYS A 879 2.31 -29.47 -7.21
C LYS A 879 0.87 -29.90 -7.51
N LEU A 880 0.45 -31.00 -6.91
CA LEU A 880 -0.91 -31.50 -7.01
C LEU A 880 -1.80 -30.82 -5.98
N ASP A 881 -2.94 -30.29 -6.43
CA ASP A 881 -4.07 -29.95 -5.57
C ASP A 881 -5.11 -31.09 -5.68
N TYR A 882 -5.42 -31.69 -4.53
CA TYR A 882 -6.26 -32.88 -4.45
C TYR A 882 -7.75 -32.53 -4.70
N GLY A 883 -8.43 -33.39 -5.44
CA GLY A 883 -9.85 -33.27 -5.74
C GLY A 883 -10.29 -34.38 -6.69
N GLN A 884 -11.41 -34.19 -7.38
CA GLN A 884 -11.98 -35.16 -8.30
C GLN A 884 -11.61 -34.88 -9.77
N PRO A 885 -11.44 -35.93 -10.59
CA PRO A 885 -11.18 -35.77 -12.02
C PRO A 885 -12.28 -35.04 -12.79
N LEU A 886 -11.95 -33.87 -13.32
CA LEU A 886 -12.72 -33.20 -14.37
C LEU A 886 -11.76 -32.90 -15.52
N LYS A 887 -11.97 -33.55 -16.67
CA LYS A 887 -11.08 -33.45 -17.84
C LYS A 887 -11.81 -32.90 -19.05
N LEU A 888 -11.07 -32.27 -19.95
CA LEU A 888 -11.55 -31.90 -21.27
C LEU A 888 -10.98 -32.88 -22.30
N GLU A 889 -11.84 -33.46 -23.12
CA GLU A 889 -11.46 -34.34 -24.22
C GLU A 889 -11.55 -33.59 -25.55
N PHE A 890 -10.50 -33.67 -26.35
CA PHE A 890 -10.44 -33.11 -27.70
C PHE A 890 -10.89 -34.14 -28.73
N GLY A 891 -11.56 -33.69 -29.78
CA GLY A 891 -11.99 -34.55 -30.88
C GLY A 891 -11.93 -33.86 -32.24
N THR A 892 -12.06 -34.66 -33.30
CA THR A 892 -12.18 -34.16 -34.68
C THR A 892 -13.41 -34.73 -35.38
N THR A 893 -14.15 -33.91 -36.12
CA THR A 893 -15.26 -34.36 -36.97
C THR A 893 -14.81 -34.80 -38.37
N ALA A 894 -13.59 -34.42 -38.77
CA ALA A 894 -13.03 -34.72 -40.09
C ALA A 894 -12.67 -36.21 -40.24
N ASP A 895 -12.13 -36.81 -39.18
CA ASP A 895 -11.90 -38.24 -39.07
C ASP A 895 -13.01 -38.83 -38.18
N LYS A 896 -13.69 -39.86 -38.67
CA LYS A 896 -14.66 -40.62 -37.87
C LYS A 896 -14.03 -41.89 -37.34
N ASP A 897 -14.42 -42.31 -36.15
CA ASP A 897 -14.11 -43.64 -35.63
C ASP A 897 -14.83 -44.72 -36.45
N ALA A 898 -14.47 -46.00 -36.24
CA ALA A 898 -15.04 -47.14 -36.97
C ALA A 898 -16.58 -47.19 -36.93
N ASP A 899 -17.19 -46.60 -35.90
CA ASP A 899 -18.62 -46.54 -35.67
C ASP A 899 -19.29 -45.28 -36.26
N GLY A 900 -18.55 -44.43 -36.97
CA GLY A 900 -19.07 -43.22 -37.63
C GLY A 900 -19.20 -41.99 -36.72
N THR A 901 -18.68 -42.06 -35.50
CA THR A 901 -18.67 -41.03 -34.45
C THR A 901 -17.41 -40.14 -34.51
N VAL A 902 -17.43 -39.01 -33.80
CA VAL A 902 -16.26 -38.12 -33.63
C VAL A 902 -15.08 -38.90 -33.08
N LYS A 903 -13.92 -38.80 -33.73
CA LYS A 903 -12.69 -39.44 -33.27
C LYS A 903 -12.07 -38.68 -32.10
N SER A 904 -11.86 -39.38 -30.99
CA SER A 904 -11.16 -38.84 -29.81
C SER A 904 -9.67 -38.62 -30.08
N GLN A 905 -9.14 -37.50 -29.60
CA GLN A 905 -7.74 -37.08 -29.75
C GLN A 905 -7.00 -36.96 -28.40
N GLY A 906 -7.62 -37.39 -27.30
CA GLY A 906 -7.01 -37.40 -25.97
C GLY A 906 -7.65 -36.42 -24.98
N GLN A 907 -7.32 -36.62 -23.70
CA GLN A 907 -7.87 -35.86 -22.57
C GLN A 907 -6.78 -35.04 -21.88
N VAL A 908 -7.14 -33.86 -21.39
CA VAL A 908 -6.26 -32.97 -20.62
C VAL A 908 -6.88 -32.59 -19.28
N GLU A 909 -6.02 -32.34 -18.31
CA GLU A 909 -6.38 -31.81 -16.99
C GLU A 909 -6.53 -30.28 -17.05
N PRO A 910 -7.33 -29.68 -16.16
CA PRO A 910 -7.51 -28.24 -16.11
C PRO A 910 -6.32 -27.53 -15.48
N ILE A 911 -6.13 -26.27 -15.85
CA ILE A 911 -5.45 -25.30 -15.02
C ILE A 911 -6.49 -24.70 -14.07
N ASP A 912 -6.28 -24.89 -12.76
CA ASP A 912 -7.08 -24.30 -11.69
C ASP A 912 -6.17 -23.39 -10.84
N ILE A 913 -6.65 -22.19 -10.53
CA ILE A 913 -5.95 -21.23 -9.65
C ILE A 913 -6.63 -21.07 -8.28
N GLY A 914 -7.75 -21.79 -8.05
CA GLY A 914 -8.52 -21.70 -6.83
C GLY A 914 -9.32 -20.39 -6.68
N PRO A 915 -9.87 -20.14 -5.49
CA PRO A 915 -9.84 -21.02 -4.30
C PRO A 915 -10.91 -22.12 -4.35
N GLN A 916 -10.60 -23.29 -3.78
CA GLN A 916 -11.60 -24.34 -3.50
C GLN A 916 -12.33 -23.98 -2.17
N ASN A 917 -13.64 -24.19 -2.02
CA ASN A 917 -14.60 -24.85 -2.92
C ASN A 917 -15.38 -23.93 -3.87
N SER A 918 -15.12 -22.61 -3.81
CA SER A 918 -15.86 -21.57 -4.55
C SER A 918 -15.97 -21.82 -6.05
N TRP A 919 -16.98 -21.21 -6.67
CA TRP A 919 -17.09 -21.17 -8.13
C TRP A 919 -15.87 -20.48 -8.75
N ARG A 920 -15.30 -21.13 -9.76
CA ARG A 920 -14.11 -20.65 -10.47
C ARG A 920 -14.05 -21.13 -11.90
N ASN A 921 -13.12 -20.56 -12.67
CA ASN A 921 -12.96 -20.85 -14.09
C ASN A 921 -11.74 -21.75 -14.32
N LEU A 922 -11.99 -23.01 -14.68
CA LEU A 922 -10.97 -23.96 -15.11
C LEU A 922 -10.55 -23.64 -16.55
N ARG A 923 -9.25 -23.66 -16.81
CA ARG A 923 -8.69 -23.20 -18.10
C ARG A 923 -8.01 -24.35 -18.84
N PHE A 924 -8.32 -24.48 -20.12
CA PHE A 924 -7.73 -25.46 -21.02
C PHE A 924 -7.15 -24.74 -22.25
N PRO A 925 -5.84 -24.44 -22.28
CA PRO A 925 -5.21 -23.77 -23.42
C PRO A 925 -5.42 -24.52 -24.74
N LEU A 926 -5.91 -23.81 -25.77
CA LEU A 926 -6.09 -24.36 -27.11
C LEU A 926 -4.76 -24.72 -27.80
N ALA A 927 -3.64 -24.29 -27.23
CA ALA A 927 -2.30 -24.72 -27.65
C ALA A 927 -2.00 -26.20 -27.33
N TRP A 928 -2.75 -26.82 -26.41
CA TRP A 928 -2.62 -28.24 -26.08
C TRP A 928 -3.41 -29.14 -27.03
N ALA A 929 -4.38 -28.59 -27.75
CA ALA A 929 -5.20 -29.34 -28.69
C ALA A 929 -4.37 -29.82 -29.89
N PRO A 930 -4.49 -31.10 -30.29
CA PRO A 930 -3.87 -31.60 -31.52
C PRO A 930 -4.29 -30.81 -32.77
N PRO A 931 -3.46 -30.76 -33.82
CA PRO A 931 -3.86 -30.13 -35.08
C PRO A 931 -5.11 -30.80 -35.67
N GLY A 932 -6.10 -30.00 -36.09
CA GLY A 932 -7.36 -30.51 -36.65
C GLY A 932 -8.46 -30.80 -35.62
N THR A 933 -8.24 -30.50 -34.34
CA THR A 933 -9.31 -30.47 -33.33
C THR A 933 -10.34 -29.39 -33.68
N ASP A 934 -11.62 -29.79 -33.76
CA ASP A 934 -12.76 -28.90 -34.01
C ASP A 934 -13.89 -29.08 -32.99
N VAL A 935 -13.80 -30.08 -32.10
CA VAL A 935 -14.82 -30.33 -31.06
C VAL A 935 -14.19 -30.70 -29.72
N VAL A 936 -14.93 -30.45 -28.64
CA VAL A 936 -14.53 -30.77 -27.26
C VAL A 936 -15.68 -31.36 -26.45
N ARG A 937 -15.39 -32.16 -25.43
CA ARG A 937 -16.40 -32.58 -24.43
C ARG A 937 -15.80 -32.67 -23.03
N ILE A 938 -16.65 -32.57 -22.01
CA ILE A 938 -16.25 -32.69 -20.60
C ILE A 938 -16.39 -34.15 -20.19
N VAL A 939 -15.41 -34.66 -19.44
CA VAL A 939 -15.42 -35.97 -18.81
C VAL A 939 -15.24 -35.77 -17.31
N ALA A 940 -16.32 -35.92 -16.55
CA ALA A 940 -16.36 -35.75 -15.10
C ALA A 940 -16.51 -37.11 -14.42
N ASN A 941 -15.72 -37.33 -13.36
CA ASN A 941 -15.74 -38.56 -12.58
C ASN A 941 -15.45 -38.24 -11.12
N ASP A 942 -16.36 -38.62 -10.24
CA ASP A 942 -16.28 -38.48 -8.79
C ASP A 942 -16.47 -39.84 -8.12
N PRO A 943 -15.39 -40.63 -7.98
CA PRO A 943 -15.44 -41.92 -7.31
C PRO A 943 -15.41 -41.82 -5.77
N ASN A 944 -15.25 -40.62 -5.19
CA ASN A 944 -15.03 -40.45 -3.76
C ASN A 944 -16.34 -40.18 -3.02
N LEU A 945 -16.65 -41.01 -2.01
CA LEU A 945 -17.92 -40.92 -1.27
C LEU A 945 -17.87 -39.95 -0.07
N SER A 946 -16.78 -39.21 0.09
CA SER A 946 -16.67 -38.20 1.15
C SER A 946 -17.63 -37.04 0.89
N THR A 947 -18.29 -36.54 1.93
CA THR A 947 -19.21 -35.40 1.82
C THR A 947 -18.53 -34.09 1.39
N GLU A 948 -17.21 -34.00 1.57
CA GLU A 948 -16.40 -32.85 1.14
C GLU A 948 -15.82 -33.01 -0.27
N GLN A 949 -15.99 -34.17 -0.89
CA GLN A 949 -15.48 -34.47 -2.23
C GLN A 949 -16.66 -34.56 -3.18
N TRP A 950 -16.84 -33.48 -3.94
CA TRP A 950 -17.87 -33.35 -4.95
C TRP A 950 -17.39 -32.33 -5.99
N ILE A 951 -18.01 -32.37 -7.17
CA ILE A 951 -17.73 -31.41 -8.24
C ILE A 951 -19.04 -30.93 -8.85
N ALA A 952 -19.04 -29.68 -9.28
CA ALA A 952 -20.07 -29.14 -10.16
C ALA A 952 -19.44 -28.41 -11.34
N PHE A 953 -20.11 -28.43 -12.49
CA PHE A 953 -19.58 -27.82 -13.71
C PHE A 953 -20.67 -27.34 -14.66
N THR A 954 -20.30 -26.39 -15.51
CA THR A 954 -21.11 -25.82 -16.60
C THR A 954 -20.61 -26.31 -17.96
N PRO A 955 -21.31 -26.04 -19.09
CA PRO A 955 -20.75 -26.29 -20.41
C PRO A 955 -19.44 -25.53 -20.68
N PRO A 956 -18.61 -26.04 -21.60
CA PRO A 956 -17.40 -25.35 -22.02
C PRO A 956 -17.73 -24.12 -22.85
N ARG A 957 -16.88 -23.09 -22.74
CA ARG A 957 -16.97 -21.86 -23.53
C ARG A 957 -15.60 -21.41 -24.02
N VAL A 958 -15.56 -20.66 -25.12
CA VAL A 958 -14.34 -19.96 -25.58
C VAL A 958 -14.56 -18.46 -25.38
N PRO A 959 -13.93 -17.85 -24.34
CA PRO A 959 -14.21 -16.47 -23.94
C PRO A 959 -13.99 -15.46 -25.06
N VAL A 960 -14.95 -14.54 -25.22
CA VAL A 960 -14.77 -13.32 -26.02
C VAL A 960 -14.24 -12.24 -25.09
N VAL A 961 -13.03 -11.77 -25.33
CA VAL A 961 -12.28 -10.96 -24.38
C VAL A 961 -11.93 -9.58 -24.92
N LYS A 962 -11.82 -8.62 -24.00
CA LYS A 962 -11.26 -7.29 -24.21
C LYS A 962 -10.17 -7.05 -23.19
N THR A 963 -9.22 -6.19 -23.50
CA THR A 963 -8.28 -5.72 -22.47
C THR A 963 -8.99 -4.86 -21.43
N ILE A 964 -8.41 -4.71 -20.24
CA ILE A 964 -8.95 -3.77 -19.24
C ILE A 964 -8.97 -2.33 -19.77
N SER A 965 -7.95 -1.95 -20.53
CA SER A 965 -7.91 -0.65 -21.22
C SER A 965 -9.11 -0.45 -22.15
N GLU A 966 -9.56 -1.48 -22.85
CA GLU A 966 -10.73 -1.42 -23.75
C GLU A 966 -12.07 -1.54 -23.01
N LEU A 967 -12.12 -2.32 -21.91
CA LEU A 967 -13.34 -2.54 -21.14
C LEU A 967 -13.83 -1.26 -20.44
N MET A 968 -12.94 -0.60 -19.69
CA MET A 968 -13.31 0.53 -18.82
C MET A 968 -12.63 1.85 -19.20
N GLY A 969 -11.67 1.85 -20.14
CA GLY A 969 -10.98 3.07 -20.56
C GLY A 969 -10.20 3.75 -19.43
N SER A 970 -10.05 5.07 -19.54
CA SER A 970 -9.31 5.92 -18.59
C SER A 970 -10.19 6.95 -17.86
N GLN A 971 -11.48 6.99 -18.13
CA GLN A 971 -12.41 7.99 -17.58
C GLN A 971 -13.36 7.42 -16.53
N THR A 972 -13.73 6.16 -16.68
CA THR A 972 -14.59 5.43 -15.74
C THR A 972 -13.97 5.44 -14.34
N PRO A 973 -14.73 5.79 -13.29
CA PRO A 973 -14.23 5.78 -11.92
C PRO A 973 -14.08 4.34 -11.41
N VAL A 974 -12.87 4.01 -10.96
CA VAL A 974 -12.52 2.66 -10.50
C VAL A 974 -12.02 2.70 -9.05
N LEU A 975 -12.51 1.80 -8.21
CA LEU A 975 -11.86 1.50 -6.93
C LEU A 975 -10.71 0.52 -7.18
N MET A 976 -9.49 1.03 -7.28
CA MET A 976 -8.30 0.19 -7.31
C MET A 976 -7.84 -0.07 -5.88
N ASP A 977 -7.72 -1.34 -5.51
CA ASP A 977 -7.16 -1.71 -4.21
C ASP A 977 -5.68 -1.29 -4.08
N ILE A 978 -5.21 -1.18 -2.83
CA ILE A 978 -3.90 -0.62 -2.47
C ILE A 978 -2.73 -1.26 -3.24
N ALA A 979 -2.76 -2.58 -3.39
CA ALA A 979 -1.68 -3.35 -4.00
C ALA A 979 -1.60 -3.17 -5.52
N VAL A 980 -2.74 -3.00 -6.20
CA VAL A 980 -2.85 -3.02 -7.67
C VAL A 980 -2.76 -1.63 -8.29
N ALA A 981 -3.03 -0.56 -7.55
CA ALA A 981 -3.16 0.78 -8.14
C ALA A 981 -1.89 1.29 -8.87
N ALA A 982 -0.69 0.79 -8.52
CA ALA A 982 0.55 1.13 -9.25
C ALA A 982 0.68 0.42 -10.61
N ASN A 983 -0.08 -0.65 -10.84
CA ASN A 983 -0.06 -1.45 -12.07
C ASN A 983 -1.06 -0.97 -13.11
N PHE A 984 -2.05 -0.17 -12.70
CA PHE A 984 -3.10 0.40 -13.53
C PHE A 984 -3.00 1.94 -13.55
N PRO A 985 -1.90 2.53 -14.08
CA PRO A 985 -1.65 3.97 -14.00
C PRO A 985 -2.61 4.81 -14.86
N CYS A 986 -3.28 4.20 -15.84
CA CYS A 986 -4.23 4.86 -16.75
C CYS A 986 -5.65 4.94 -16.19
N GLN A 987 -6.11 3.90 -15.49
CA GLN A 987 -7.44 3.86 -14.90
C GLN A 987 -7.55 4.97 -13.86
N ARG A 988 -8.68 5.69 -13.86
CA ARG A 988 -8.90 6.84 -12.98
C ARG A 988 -9.54 6.34 -11.67
N PRO A 989 -8.94 6.60 -10.50
CA PRO A 989 -9.63 6.35 -9.24
C PRO A 989 -10.87 7.23 -9.15
N PHE A 990 -11.93 6.76 -8.48
CA PHE A 990 -13.07 7.64 -8.19
C PHE A 990 -12.59 8.86 -7.38
N THR A 991 -13.25 10.00 -7.58
CA THR A 991 -12.81 11.24 -6.97
C THR A 991 -13.58 11.56 -5.70
N GLU A 992 -12.92 12.25 -4.78
CA GLU A 992 -13.55 12.82 -3.59
C GLU A 992 -13.56 14.34 -3.77
N HIS A 993 -14.74 14.96 -3.73
CA HIS A 993 -14.88 16.41 -3.90
C HIS A 993 -15.85 16.98 -2.86
N LEU A 994 -15.42 18.03 -2.15
CA LEU A 994 -16.21 18.68 -1.09
C LEU A 994 -16.72 17.72 0.01
N GLY A 995 -16.02 16.61 0.25
CA GLY A 995 -16.40 15.59 1.24
C GLY A 995 -17.44 14.57 0.75
N VAL A 996 -17.82 14.62 -0.52
CA VAL A 996 -18.70 13.66 -1.20
C VAL A 996 -17.86 12.83 -2.19
N ALA A 997 -18.09 11.52 -2.24
CA ALA A 997 -17.42 10.63 -3.16
C ALA A 997 -18.22 10.45 -4.47
N GLU A 998 -17.50 10.29 -5.57
CA GLU A 998 -18.04 9.73 -6.80
C GLU A 998 -18.19 8.21 -6.62
N LEU A 999 -19.34 7.63 -7.03
CA LEU A 999 -19.53 6.19 -6.96
C LEU A 999 -18.72 5.48 -8.06
N PRO A 1000 -17.86 4.50 -7.72
CA PRO A 1000 -17.11 3.72 -8.72
C PRO A 1000 -18.02 2.75 -9.49
N GLU A 1001 -17.63 2.45 -10.72
CA GLU A 1001 -18.31 1.45 -11.59
C GLU A 1001 -17.59 0.11 -11.59
N TYR A 1002 -16.30 0.09 -11.24
CA TYR A 1002 -15.51 -1.14 -11.14
C TYR A 1002 -14.64 -1.14 -9.89
N ARG A 1003 -14.28 -2.33 -9.42
CA ARG A 1003 -13.22 -2.58 -8.46
C ARG A 1003 -12.13 -3.44 -9.10
N ILE A 1004 -10.86 -3.11 -8.88
CA ILE A 1004 -9.73 -3.97 -9.24
C ILE A 1004 -9.05 -4.42 -7.95
N MET A 1005 -8.90 -5.74 -7.80
CA MET A 1005 -8.42 -6.41 -6.59
C MET A 1005 -7.12 -7.17 -6.85
N PRO A 1006 -6.22 -7.32 -5.86
CA PRO A 1006 -5.08 -8.21 -5.97
C PRO A 1006 -5.50 -9.69 -5.86
N ASP A 1007 -4.53 -10.59 -5.86
CA ASP A 1007 -4.74 -12.03 -5.68
C ASP A 1007 -5.53 -12.37 -4.39
N HIS A 1008 -6.11 -13.57 -4.35
CA HIS A 1008 -6.97 -14.05 -3.26
C HIS A 1008 -6.34 -13.83 -1.87
N LYS A 1009 -5.08 -14.27 -1.70
CA LYS A 1009 -4.37 -14.17 -0.41
C LYS A 1009 -4.18 -12.71 0.00
N GLN A 1010 -3.76 -11.85 -0.91
CA GLN A 1010 -3.54 -10.44 -0.63
C GLN A 1010 -4.86 -9.68 -0.36
N THR A 1011 -5.95 -10.08 -1.01
CA THR A 1011 -7.28 -9.50 -0.76
C THR A 1011 -7.76 -9.82 0.65
N ALA A 1012 -7.79 -11.09 1.04
CA ALA A 1012 -8.22 -11.55 2.37
C ALA A 1012 -7.35 -11.01 3.51
N ALA A 1013 -6.03 -10.99 3.32
CA ALA A 1013 -5.09 -10.64 4.38
C ALA A 1013 -4.85 -9.13 4.54
N SER A 1014 -5.22 -8.32 3.54
CA SER A 1014 -4.88 -6.89 3.51
C SER A 1014 -6.01 -6.01 3.00
N SER A 1015 -6.41 -6.11 1.73
CA SER A 1015 -7.34 -5.14 1.13
C SER A 1015 -8.67 -5.03 1.88
N ASN A 1016 -9.30 -6.16 2.18
CA ASN A 1016 -10.64 -6.16 2.80
C ASN A 1016 -10.61 -5.65 4.24
N LEU A 1017 -9.51 -5.90 4.95
CA LEU A 1017 -9.29 -5.45 6.32
C LEU A 1017 -8.97 -3.96 6.38
N TRP A 1018 -8.09 -3.48 5.51
CA TRP A 1018 -7.60 -2.11 5.57
C TRP A 1018 -8.66 -1.09 5.12
N GLN A 1019 -9.46 -1.46 4.12
CA GLN A 1019 -10.45 -0.61 3.46
C GLN A 1019 -11.86 -0.78 4.04
N SER A 1020 -11.99 -1.45 5.18
CA SER A 1020 -13.25 -1.79 5.85
C SER A 1020 -14.13 -0.56 6.12
N ALA A 1021 -15.44 -0.77 6.18
CA ALA A 1021 -16.40 0.27 6.54
C ALA A 1021 -16.19 0.77 7.98
N GLU A 1022 -15.91 -0.15 8.91
CA GLU A 1022 -15.69 0.12 10.34
C GLU A 1022 -14.52 1.08 10.60
N ASP A 1023 -13.50 1.06 9.73
CA ASP A 1023 -12.31 1.89 9.84
C ASP A 1023 -12.36 3.15 8.95
N GLY A 1024 -13.50 3.41 8.32
CA GLY A 1024 -13.74 4.56 7.46
C GLY A 1024 -13.02 4.48 6.12
N GLY A 1025 -12.86 3.28 5.57
CA GLY A 1025 -12.41 3.06 4.20
C GLY A 1025 -13.54 3.15 3.16
N PRO A 1026 -13.23 3.01 1.86
CA PRO A 1026 -14.20 3.12 0.77
C PRO A 1026 -15.38 2.16 0.86
N PHE A 1027 -15.26 1.03 1.58
CA PHE A 1027 -16.35 0.06 1.74
C PHE A 1027 -17.55 0.64 2.48
N MET A 1028 -17.34 1.63 3.34
CA MET A 1028 -18.43 2.37 3.96
C MET A 1028 -19.41 2.92 2.90
N ILE A 1029 -18.89 3.36 1.76
CA ILE A 1029 -19.69 3.87 0.65
C ILE A 1029 -20.15 2.74 -0.26
N THR A 1030 -19.22 1.88 -0.70
CA THR A 1030 -19.53 0.90 -1.75
C THR A 1030 -20.50 -0.18 -1.27
N GLN A 1031 -20.39 -0.67 -0.04
CA GLN A 1031 -21.29 -1.71 0.50
C GLN A 1031 -22.69 -1.18 0.83
N ALA A 1032 -22.80 0.12 1.14
CA ALA A 1032 -24.08 0.76 1.45
C ALA A 1032 -24.86 1.15 0.18
N MET A 1033 -24.17 1.45 -0.93
CA MET A 1033 -24.76 2.07 -2.12
C MET A 1033 -24.77 1.18 -3.36
N LEU A 1034 -23.89 0.17 -3.41
CA LEU A 1034 -23.62 -0.65 -4.58
C LEU A 1034 -23.72 -2.14 -4.22
N TRP A 1035 -24.05 -2.95 -5.22
CA TRP A 1035 -23.89 -4.40 -5.19
C TRP A 1035 -22.91 -4.80 -6.30
N THR A 1036 -22.29 -5.97 -6.17
CA THR A 1036 -21.17 -6.39 -7.03
C THR A 1036 -21.45 -7.65 -7.84
N THR A 1037 -20.82 -7.73 -9.01
CA THR A 1037 -20.69 -8.95 -9.81
C THR A 1037 -19.25 -9.13 -10.25
N THR A 1038 -18.73 -10.36 -10.30
CA THR A 1038 -17.38 -10.61 -10.80
C THR A 1038 -17.33 -10.65 -12.33
N VAL A 1039 -16.34 -9.98 -12.92
CA VAL A 1039 -15.99 -10.10 -14.34
C VAL A 1039 -14.84 -11.10 -14.46
N PRO A 1040 -14.98 -12.22 -15.20
CA PRO A 1040 -13.88 -13.15 -15.40
C PRO A 1040 -12.71 -12.48 -16.10
N THR A 1041 -11.51 -12.70 -15.56
CA THR A 1041 -10.29 -12.14 -16.12
C THR A 1041 -9.16 -13.16 -16.18
N TYR A 1042 -8.27 -12.97 -17.14
CA TYR A 1042 -7.15 -13.84 -17.44
C TYR A 1042 -5.92 -13.00 -17.76
N LEU A 1043 -4.74 -13.42 -17.26
CA LEU A 1043 -3.49 -12.75 -17.62
C LEU A 1043 -2.99 -13.33 -18.94
N ARG A 1044 -2.85 -12.47 -19.96
CA ARG A 1044 -2.36 -12.87 -21.28
C ARG A 1044 -0.99 -13.56 -21.15
N ASP A 1045 -0.86 -14.71 -21.80
CA ASP A 1045 0.34 -15.55 -21.84
C ASP A 1045 0.80 -16.14 -20.48
N ASP A 1046 0.02 -16.03 -19.40
CA ASP A 1046 0.26 -16.71 -18.12
C ASP A 1046 -1.05 -17.19 -17.47
N TRP A 1047 -1.55 -18.33 -17.96
CA TRP A 1047 -2.83 -18.92 -17.52
C TRP A 1047 -2.78 -19.56 -16.13
N TYR A 1048 -1.60 -19.74 -15.53
CA TYR A 1048 -1.43 -20.28 -14.18
C TYR A 1048 -1.44 -19.19 -13.11
N ARG A 1049 -1.47 -17.91 -13.51
CA ARG A 1049 -1.41 -16.80 -12.56
C ARG A 1049 -2.79 -16.47 -12.01
N ASP A 1050 -2.92 -16.52 -10.69
CA ASP A 1050 -3.85 -15.62 -9.99
C ASP A 1050 -3.20 -14.23 -9.95
N TRP A 1051 -3.68 -13.33 -10.80
CA TRP A 1051 -3.23 -11.95 -10.81
C TRP A 1051 -4.11 -11.08 -9.89
N GLY A 1052 -5.29 -11.54 -9.51
CA GLY A 1052 -6.35 -10.76 -8.91
C GLY A 1052 -7.67 -10.83 -9.68
N ALA A 1053 -8.58 -9.93 -9.37
CA ALA A 1053 -9.96 -9.96 -9.86
C ALA A 1053 -10.48 -8.57 -10.22
N VAL A 1054 -11.55 -8.55 -11.04
CA VAL A 1054 -12.31 -7.35 -11.36
C VAL A 1054 -13.76 -7.58 -10.97
N GLU A 1055 -14.33 -6.64 -10.23
CA GLU A 1055 -15.76 -6.60 -9.93
C GLU A 1055 -16.39 -5.41 -10.63
N ALA A 1056 -17.58 -5.60 -11.20
CA ALA A 1056 -18.44 -4.51 -11.64
C ALA A 1056 -19.37 -4.12 -10.49
N TYR A 1057 -19.51 -2.81 -10.29
CA TYR A 1057 -20.44 -2.24 -9.32
C TYR A 1057 -21.72 -1.79 -10.01
N HIS A 1058 -22.84 -2.11 -9.36
CA HIS A 1058 -24.17 -1.73 -9.79
C HIS A 1058 -24.84 -0.93 -8.68
N ARG A 1059 -25.48 0.19 -9.02
CA ARG A 1059 -26.20 0.98 -8.01
C ARG A 1059 -27.43 0.21 -7.51
N LEU A 1060 -27.63 0.19 -6.18
CA LEU A 1060 -28.85 -0.36 -5.58
C LEU A 1060 -30.09 0.42 -6.02
N ILE A 1061 -29.96 1.74 -6.15
CA ILE A 1061 -31.00 2.62 -6.70
C ILE A 1061 -30.45 3.27 -7.97
N PRO A 1062 -31.08 3.09 -9.14
CA PRO A 1062 -30.60 3.65 -10.40
C PRO A 1062 -30.47 5.17 -10.35
N ALA A 1063 -29.43 5.71 -11.00
CA ALA A 1063 -29.17 7.17 -11.05
C ALA A 1063 -30.32 7.99 -11.68
N LYS A 1064 -31.17 7.35 -12.51
CA LYS A 1064 -32.38 7.99 -13.06
C LYS A 1064 -33.41 8.32 -11.98
N THR A 1065 -33.47 7.50 -10.93
CA THR A 1065 -34.40 7.67 -9.79
C THR A 1065 -33.75 8.50 -8.68
N ALA A 1066 -32.47 8.23 -8.39
CA ALA A 1066 -31.68 8.94 -7.39
C ALA A 1066 -30.41 9.58 -8.02
N PRO A 1067 -30.55 10.73 -8.71
CA PRO A 1067 -29.42 11.45 -9.28
C PRO A 1067 -28.45 11.95 -8.20
N ASP A 1068 -27.22 12.29 -8.59
CA ASP A 1068 -26.24 12.86 -7.67
C ASP A 1068 -26.70 14.25 -7.18
N ALA A 1069 -26.54 14.51 -5.88
CA ALA A 1069 -27.04 15.74 -5.26
C ALA A 1069 -26.29 16.99 -5.72
N VAL A 1070 -27.01 18.08 -5.89
CA VAL A 1070 -26.43 19.42 -6.03
C VAL A 1070 -25.89 19.87 -4.66
N ILE A 1071 -24.63 20.29 -4.63
CA ILE A 1071 -23.94 20.72 -3.41
C ILE A 1071 -23.78 22.24 -3.43
N ASP A 1072 -24.32 22.92 -2.43
CA ASP A 1072 -24.12 24.35 -2.23
C ASP A 1072 -22.77 24.62 -1.58
N GLN A 1073 -21.84 25.17 -2.37
CA GLN A 1073 -20.50 25.50 -1.90
C GLN A 1073 -20.47 26.92 -1.30
N GLY A 1074 -19.92 27.02 -0.09
CA GLY A 1074 -19.68 28.30 0.58
C GLY A 1074 -18.23 28.43 1.08
N THR A 1075 -17.95 29.50 1.81
CA THR A 1075 -16.65 29.71 2.46
C THR A 1075 -16.83 30.42 3.78
N MET A 1076 -16.12 29.97 4.81
CA MET A 1076 -16.05 30.65 6.10
C MET A 1076 -14.60 30.84 6.55
N THR A 1077 -14.36 31.83 7.42
CA THR A 1077 -13.05 32.01 8.05
C THR A 1077 -13.08 31.42 9.45
N VAL A 1078 -12.17 30.49 9.74
CA VAL A 1078 -12.05 29.85 11.06
C VAL A 1078 -10.66 30.08 11.65
N THR A 1079 -10.58 30.15 12.97
CA THR A 1079 -9.31 30.28 13.69
C THR A 1079 -8.54 28.96 13.71
N GLY A 1080 -7.21 29.01 13.95
CA GLY A 1080 -6.37 27.80 13.92
C GLY A 1080 -6.60 26.80 15.06
N TRP A 1081 -7.39 27.18 16.08
CA TRP A 1081 -7.77 26.34 17.22
C TRP A 1081 -9.26 25.95 17.22
N SER A 1082 -10.04 26.38 16.22
CA SER A 1082 -11.45 26.01 16.12
C SER A 1082 -11.60 24.52 15.82
N ARG A 1083 -12.37 23.81 16.65
CA ARG A 1083 -12.70 22.38 16.48
C ARG A 1083 -14.20 22.16 16.69
N PRO A 1084 -15.00 22.06 15.62
CA PRO A 1084 -16.46 21.91 15.71
C PRO A 1084 -16.86 20.47 16.03
N GLY A 1085 -16.49 19.98 17.21
CA GLY A 1085 -16.73 18.61 17.66
C GLY A 1085 -15.79 17.56 17.04
N PRO A 1086 -15.78 16.32 17.58
CA PRO A 1086 -15.04 15.20 17.00
C PRO A 1086 -15.69 14.69 15.69
N ILE A 1087 -14.88 14.11 14.81
CA ILE A 1087 -15.40 13.20 13.76
C ILE A 1087 -15.87 11.89 14.43
N ARG A 1088 -16.96 11.32 13.92
CA ARG A 1088 -17.44 9.97 14.29
C ARG A 1088 -16.50 8.92 13.68
N ALA A 1089 -15.35 8.71 14.31
CA ALA A 1089 -14.36 7.70 13.94
C ALA A 1089 -14.46 6.50 14.90
N LEU A 1090 -15.60 5.83 14.84
CA LEU A 1090 -15.97 4.65 15.62
C LEU A 1090 -16.72 3.69 14.67
N PRO A 1091 -16.62 2.37 14.87
CA PRO A 1091 -17.37 1.39 14.08
C PRO A 1091 -18.88 1.69 14.10
#